data_AF-A0ABD0S8A0-F1
#
_entry.id   AF-A0ABD0S8A0-F1
#
_cell.length_a   1.000
_cell.length_b   1.000
_cell.length_c   1.000
_cell.angle_alpha   90.00
_cell.angle_beta   90.00
_cell.angle_gamma   90.00
#
_symmetry.space_group_name_H-M   'P 1'
#
loop_
_entity.id
_entity.type
_entity.pdbx_description
1 polymer ?
#
loop_
_entity_poly.entity_id
_entity_poly.type
_entity_poly.pdbx_seq_one_letter_code
_entity_poly.pdbx_strand_id
1 'polypeptide(L)'
;MKVWGAHGEFCAKHQWEVIVATLALLACAASVERHGPGTRPERCAGWARACPGLEAEYQAADAVIMTFVRCAALLYAYYQVSNLQKIASKYLLIIAGVFSTFASFIFTSALAGLFWSELASIKDAPFLFLLVADVARGARMAKAGWCAGEDQGKRVGRALALLGPTATLDTLLAVLLVGVGALSGVPRLEHMCTFACLALLVDYLVFVTFYPACLSLVSDFASGRKDMTKDSPFSEADMKPNPVVQRVKMIMAAGLLCVHLTSRWPWSVDNGIVEGPSDNLTPSTHDNVLLHSYVKWFSVSADYIVIATLLCALIIKFIFFEEQRNWVIDMNDMTVKEVVQNEKEDALIGRKPLFSVGDDSNSEVSTQTEDTSSVEEADLWPTLSPSSSASKLNAKKRPMAECLEIYRSEGACTSLSDEEVVMLVEQSHIPMHKLEAVTGDPLRGVRLRRRVIAARFQTEDAIKQLPYLNYDYSKVLNACCENVIGFIGVPVGYAGPLYVDGKPYMIPMATTEGALVASTNRGAKAIGTRGVTSVVEDVGMTRAPAVRLPNVVRAHECRQWMDNKDNYAMIKEAFDSTSRFARLQEVHIGVDGATLYLRFRATTGDAMGMNMVSKGAENALKLLKKYFPDMEVISLSGNYCSDKKAAAINWVKGRGKRVVCETTITAESLRNIFKTDAKTLARCNKIKNLSGSALAGSIGGNNAHAANMVTAIFIATGQDPAQNVTSSNCSTSMEVYGEHGEDLYVTCTMPSLEVGTVGGGTVLTGQGACLEILGVKGAGVRPAENSARLASLICATVLAGELSLMAALVNSDLVKSHMRHNRSNINVPNTTQAEFSTISLEVPRL
;
A
#
# COMPACT_ATOMS: atom_id res chain seq x y z
N MET A 1 -28.97 23.56 4.55
CA MET A 1 -29.91 22.70 3.80
C MET A 1 -31.10 23.48 3.26
N LYS A 2 -31.85 24.25 4.07
CA LYS A 2 -33.07 24.99 3.61
C LYS A 2 -32.84 25.94 2.41
N VAL A 3 -31.73 26.68 2.38
CA VAL A 3 -31.41 27.63 1.29
C VAL A 3 -31.20 26.92 -0.05
N TRP A 4 -30.39 25.87 -0.07
CA TRP A 4 -30.14 25.05 -1.27
C TRP A 4 -31.41 24.36 -1.78
N GLY A 5 -32.27 23.90 -0.86
CA GLY A 5 -33.55 23.31 -1.21
C GLY A 5 -34.51 24.30 -1.88
N ALA A 6 -34.67 25.49 -1.29
CA ALA A 6 -35.52 26.55 -1.84
C ALA A 6 -35.00 27.05 -3.20
N HIS A 7 -33.68 27.18 -3.36
CA HIS A 7 -33.07 27.60 -4.61
C HIS A 7 -33.26 26.56 -5.73
N GLY A 8 -33.03 25.27 -5.43
CA GLY A 8 -33.23 24.19 -6.41
C GLY A 8 -34.70 24.05 -6.81
N GLU A 9 -35.64 24.22 -5.88
CA GLU A 9 -37.07 24.23 -6.16
C GLU A 9 -37.48 25.42 -7.04
N PHE A 10 -36.90 26.61 -6.79
CA PHE A 10 -37.10 27.79 -7.63
C PHE A 10 -36.61 27.56 -9.06
N CYS A 11 -35.39 27.05 -9.24
CA CYS A 11 -34.82 26.76 -10.56
C CYS A 11 -35.60 25.69 -11.33
N ALA A 12 -36.15 24.70 -10.63
CA ALA A 12 -36.97 23.66 -11.24
C ALA A 12 -38.36 24.18 -11.65
N LYS A 13 -38.98 25.07 -10.87
CA LYS A 13 -40.31 25.64 -11.17
C LYS A 13 -40.28 26.68 -12.30
N HIS A 14 -39.20 27.45 -12.41
CA HIS A 14 -39.01 28.50 -13.42
C HIS A 14 -37.99 28.08 -14.49
N GLN A 15 -38.17 26.88 -15.06
CA GLN A 15 -37.20 26.24 -15.95
C GLN A 15 -36.87 27.07 -17.19
N TRP A 16 -37.87 27.67 -17.84
CA TRP A 16 -37.67 28.45 -19.07
C TRP A 16 -37.02 29.81 -18.77
N GLU A 17 -37.45 30.48 -17.70
CA GLU A 17 -36.92 31.77 -17.29
C GLU A 17 -35.45 31.67 -16.88
N VAL A 18 -35.08 30.61 -16.16
CA VAL A 18 -33.69 30.36 -15.75
C VAL A 18 -32.80 30.00 -16.94
N ILE A 19 -33.27 29.15 -17.86
CA ILE A 19 -32.52 28.78 -19.06
C ILE A 19 -32.32 30.01 -19.97
N VAL A 20 -33.38 30.78 -20.23
CA VAL A 20 -33.31 31.98 -21.06
C VAL A 20 -32.45 33.07 -20.40
N ALA A 21 -32.57 33.29 -19.09
CA ALA A 21 -31.72 34.26 -18.39
C ALA A 21 -30.24 33.87 -18.44
N THR A 22 -29.93 32.58 -18.29
CA THR A 22 -28.54 32.08 -18.38
C THR A 22 -27.98 32.23 -19.80
N LEU A 23 -28.76 31.89 -20.82
CA LEU A 23 -28.38 32.06 -22.23
C LEU A 23 -28.29 33.54 -22.64
N ALA A 24 -29.14 34.40 -22.09
CA ALA A 24 -29.09 35.84 -22.31
C ALA A 24 -27.85 36.46 -21.65
N LEU A 25 -27.51 36.08 -20.41
CA LEU A 25 -26.27 36.49 -19.76
C LEU A 25 -25.04 36.04 -20.55
N LEU A 26 -25.07 34.83 -21.10
CA LEU A 26 -24.03 34.29 -21.97
C LEU A 26 -23.90 35.08 -23.28
N ALA A 27 -25.01 35.41 -23.94
CA ALA A 27 -25.03 36.24 -25.13
C ALA A 27 -24.55 37.67 -24.85
N CYS A 28 -24.99 38.27 -23.74
CA CYS A 28 -24.54 39.59 -23.30
C CYS A 28 -23.03 39.60 -23.01
N ALA A 29 -22.51 38.60 -22.29
CA ALA A 29 -21.08 38.48 -22.03
C ALA A 29 -20.26 38.32 -23.32
N ALA A 30 -20.81 37.61 -24.32
CA ALA A 30 -20.18 37.45 -25.63
C ALA A 30 -20.30 38.69 -26.54
N SER A 31 -21.30 39.54 -26.34
CA SER A 31 -21.58 40.75 -27.16
C SER A 31 -20.92 42.03 -26.64
N VAL A 32 -20.21 42.01 -25.52
CA VAL A 32 -19.42 43.18 -25.06
C VAL A 32 -18.19 43.34 -25.97
N GLU A 33 -18.38 44.02 -27.11
CA GLU A 33 -17.28 44.54 -27.92
C GLU A 33 -16.63 45.73 -27.20
N ARG A 34 -15.32 45.66 -26.92
CA ARG A 34 -14.56 46.85 -26.58
C ARG A 34 -14.19 47.61 -27.87
N HIS A 35 -14.94 48.67 -28.15
CA HIS A 35 -14.47 49.77 -29.01
C HIS A 35 -13.37 50.56 -28.26
N GLY A 36 -12.21 50.77 -28.89
CA GLY A 36 -11.03 51.50 -28.33
C GLY A 36 -11.24 53.01 -28.19
N PRO A 37 -10.21 53.89 -28.22
CA PRO A 37 -8.77 53.78 -27.96
C PRO A 37 -8.30 54.71 -26.80
N GLY A 38 -7.02 54.66 -26.38
CA GLY A 38 -6.39 55.78 -25.64
C GLY A 38 -5.83 55.48 -24.26
N THR A 39 -4.49 55.48 -24.20
CA THR A 39 -3.62 55.97 -23.10
C THR A 39 -4.27 56.26 -21.73
N ARG A 40 -3.97 55.43 -20.73
CA ARG A 40 -3.98 55.84 -19.31
C ARG A 40 -2.76 55.30 -18.56
N PRO A 41 -2.27 56.07 -17.57
CA PRO A 41 -0.89 56.08 -17.13
C PRO A 41 -0.56 54.91 -16.23
N GLU A 42 0.66 54.40 -16.36
CA GLU A 42 1.25 53.43 -15.46
C GLU A 42 1.28 53.98 -14.03
N ARG A 43 0.28 53.61 -13.22
CA ARG A 43 0.47 53.46 -11.78
C ARG A 43 0.81 52.00 -11.53
N CYS A 44 2.10 51.76 -11.31
CA CYS A 44 2.64 50.46 -10.96
C CYS A 44 2.12 50.02 -9.59
N ALA A 45 1.14 49.13 -9.56
CA ALA A 45 0.80 48.30 -8.40
C ALA A 45 0.07 47.03 -8.88
N GLY A 46 0.75 45.87 -8.77
CA GLY A 46 0.12 44.54 -8.76
C GLY A 46 -0.14 43.86 -10.11
N TRP A 47 0.36 42.61 -10.21
CA TRP A 47 -0.15 41.47 -10.99
C TRP A 47 -0.01 41.41 -12.51
N ALA A 48 0.94 42.11 -13.13
CA ALA A 48 1.48 41.69 -14.42
C ALA A 48 2.80 42.40 -14.74
N ARG A 49 3.84 41.64 -15.05
CA ARG A 49 4.86 42.09 -16.01
C ARG A 49 5.05 41.01 -17.06
N ALA A 50 4.50 41.26 -18.24
CA ALA A 50 5.03 40.74 -19.49
C ALA A 50 6.06 41.75 -20.01
N CYS A 51 7.29 41.30 -20.25
CA CYS A 51 8.27 42.04 -21.05
C CYS A 51 8.25 41.46 -22.47
N PRO A 52 8.13 42.27 -23.54
CA PRO A 52 8.14 41.76 -24.90
C PRO A 52 9.58 41.41 -25.32
N GLY A 53 9.81 40.18 -25.78
CA GLY A 53 11.09 39.82 -26.40
C GLY A 53 11.61 38.38 -26.24
N LEU A 54 10.80 37.38 -25.89
CA LEU A 54 11.28 35.99 -25.73
C LEU A 54 10.44 34.94 -26.47
N GLU A 55 9.92 35.27 -27.66
CA GLU A 55 8.91 34.44 -28.34
C GLU A 55 9.46 33.38 -29.33
N ALA A 56 10.78 33.25 -29.53
CA ALA A 56 11.28 32.42 -30.63
C ALA A 56 11.85 31.02 -30.27
N GLU A 57 12.08 30.67 -29.00
CA GLU A 57 12.67 29.35 -28.62
C GLU A 57 11.76 28.42 -27.80
N TYR A 58 10.48 28.77 -27.62
CA TYR A 58 9.53 28.02 -26.77
C TYR A 58 8.58 27.06 -27.53
N GLN A 59 8.72 26.87 -28.85
CA GLN A 59 7.65 26.26 -29.65
C GLN A 59 7.57 24.71 -29.64
N ALA A 60 8.65 23.97 -29.38
CA ALA A 60 8.65 22.51 -29.54
C ALA A 60 8.24 21.74 -28.28
N ALA A 61 8.77 22.10 -27.10
CA ALA A 61 8.42 21.46 -25.83
C ALA A 61 6.97 21.77 -25.39
N ASP A 62 6.50 23.01 -25.64
CA ASP A 62 5.12 23.41 -25.42
C ASP A 62 4.15 22.56 -26.27
N ALA A 63 4.49 22.29 -27.53
CA ALA A 63 3.63 21.49 -28.41
C ALA A 63 3.48 20.05 -27.91
N VAL A 64 4.56 19.43 -27.42
CA VAL A 64 4.54 18.05 -26.90
C VAL A 64 3.73 17.96 -25.61
N ILE A 65 3.96 18.86 -24.66
CA ILE A 65 3.25 18.87 -23.36
C ILE A 65 1.76 19.16 -23.54
N MET A 66 1.41 20.16 -24.36
CA MET A 66 0.01 20.44 -24.66
C MET A 66 -0.66 19.28 -25.39
N THR A 67 0.08 18.49 -26.17
CA THR A 67 -0.44 17.25 -26.77
C THR A 67 -0.71 16.18 -25.70
N PHE A 68 0.17 16.00 -24.71
CA PHE A 68 -0.08 15.08 -23.59
C PHE A 68 -1.29 15.49 -22.75
N VAL A 69 -1.43 16.78 -22.43
CA VAL A 69 -2.60 17.32 -21.71
C VAL A 69 -3.88 17.09 -22.51
N ARG A 70 -3.86 17.30 -23.84
CA ARG A 70 -5.00 17.01 -24.73
C ARG A 70 -5.37 15.53 -24.74
N CYS A 71 -4.39 14.63 -24.85
CA CYS A 71 -4.60 13.18 -24.81
C CYS A 71 -5.18 12.73 -23.45
N ALA A 72 -4.66 13.24 -22.34
CA ALA A 72 -5.16 12.93 -21.01
C ALA A 72 -6.59 13.45 -20.79
N ALA A 73 -6.90 14.67 -21.25
CA ALA A 73 -8.24 15.24 -21.20
C ALA A 73 -9.25 14.42 -22.03
N LEU A 74 -8.86 13.95 -23.22
CA LEU A 74 -9.70 13.08 -24.05
C LEU A 74 -9.95 11.71 -23.42
N LEU A 75 -8.93 11.10 -22.82
CA LEU A 75 -9.07 9.83 -22.08
C LEU A 75 -9.95 9.97 -20.84
N TYR A 76 -9.80 11.07 -20.11
CA TYR A 76 -10.65 11.38 -18.96
C TYR A 76 -12.11 11.61 -19.37
N ALA A 77 -12.35 12.37 -20.44
CA ALA A 77 -13.70 12.58 -20.98
C ALA A 77 -14.34 11.26 -21.45
N TYR A 78 -13.58 10.40 -22.13
CA TYR A 78 -14.04 9.05 -22.51
C TYR A 78 -14.40 8.21 -21.28
N TYR A 79 -13.54 8.19 -20.26
CA TYR A 79 -13.79 7.47 -19.01
C TYR A 79 -15.04 7.99 -18.27
N GLN A 80 -15.21 9.31 -18.17
CA GLN A 80 -16.40 9.90 -17.56
C GLN A 80 -17.67 9.46 -18.29
N VAL A 81 -17.67 9.47 -19.63
CA VAL A 81 -18.77 8.97 -20.45
C VAL A 81 -19.02 7.47 -20.24
N SER A 82 -17.96 6.65 -20.16
CA SER A 82 -18.07 5.20 -19.89
C SER A 82 -18.57 4.88 -18.48
N ASN A 83 -18.21 5.67 -17.46
CA ASN A 83 -18.66 5.48 -16.09
C ASN A 83 -20.14 5.88 -15.93
N LEU A 84 -20.59 6.89 -16.68
CA LEU A 84 -21.99 7.32 -16.74
C LEU A 84 -22.92 6.26 -17.34
N GLN A 85 -22.43 5.43 -18.27
CA GLN A 85 -23.19 4.32 -18.86
C GLN A 85 -23.67 3.27 -17.84
N LYS A 86 -23.10 3.24 -16.62
CA LYS A 86 -23.36 2.22 -15.60
C LYS A 86 -24.46 2.57 -14.59
N ILE A 87 -24.98 3.82 -14.56
CA ILE A 87 -25.63 4.35 -13.34
C ILE A 87 -27.16 4.57 -13.41
N ALA A 88 -27.81 4.81 -14.57
CA ALA A 88 -29.30 4.81 -14.74
C ALA A 88 -29.76 5.16 -16.19
N SER A 89 -31.08 5.29 -16.43
CA SER A 89 -31.77 5.45 -17.74
C SER A 89 -30.94 6.14 -18.83
N LYS A 90 -30.68 5.37 -19.88
CA LYS A 90 -29.61 5.53 -20.88
C LYS A 90 -29.58 6.87 -21.63
N TYR A 91 -30.67 7.65 -21.65
CA TYR A 91 -30.79 8.82 -22.53
C TYR A 91 -30.93 10.16 -21.79
N LEU A 92 -31.61 10.22 -20.65
CA LEU A 92 -31.84 11.47 -19.92
C LEU A 92 -30.57 12.04 -19.27
N LEU A 93 -29.76 11.16 -18.67
CA LEU A 93 -28.53 11.53 -17.98
C LEU A 93 -27.46 12.07 -18.93
N ILE A 94 -27.39 11.49 -20.12
CA ILE A 94 -26.46 11.90 -21.17
C ILE A 94 -26.85 13.28 -21.71
N ILE A 95 -28.14 13.51 -21.99
CA ILE A 95 -28.62 14.79 -22.54
C ILE A 95 -28.40 15.94 -21.55
N ALA A 96 -28.78 15.76 -20.28
CA ALA A 96 -28.61 16.80 -19.27
C ALA A 96 -27.12 17.09 -18.97
N GLY A 97 -26.28 16.05 -18.90
CA GLY A 97 -24.84 16.19 -18.67
C GLY A 97 -24.11 16.88 -19.82
N VAL A 98 -24.40 16.51 -21.07
CA VAL A 98 -23.80 17.13 -22.26
C VAL A 98 -24.20 18.60 -22.37
N PHE A 99 -25.47 18.93 -22.14
CA PHE A 99 -25.97 20.30 -22.25
C PHE A 99 -25.37 21.22 -21.18
N SER A 100 -25.20 20.72 -19.96
CA SER A 100 -24.54 21.45 -18.86
C SER A 100 -23.06 21.70 -19.12
N THR A 101 -22.36 20.69 -19.62
CA THR A 101 -20.93 20.78 -19.95
C THR A 101 -20.71 21.78 -21.09
N PHE A 102 -21.59 21.76 -22.09
CA PHE A 102 -21.55 22.68 -23.23
C PHE A 102 -21.85 24.13 -22.82
N ALA A 103 -22.88 24.35 -22.00
CA ALA A 103 -23.23 25.69 -21.50
C ALA A 103 -22.11 26.29 -20.65
N SER A 104 -21.51 25.49 -19.76
CA SER A 104 -20.41 25.90 -18.89
C SER A 104 -19.13 26.24 -19.67
N PHE A 105 -18.82 25.47 -20.73
CA PHE A 105 -17.71 25.75 -21.63
C PHE A 105 -17.88 27.08 -22.37
N ILE A 106 -19.06 27.34 -22.95
CA ILE A 106 -19.31 28.59 -23.69
C ILE A 106 -19.28 29.79 -22.76
N PHE A 107 -19.87 29.67 -21.56
CA PHE A 107 -19.87 30.75 -20.57
C PHE A 107 -18.46 31.10 -20.09
N THR A 108 -17.61 30.09 -19.86
CA THR A 108 -16.20 30.28 -19.51
C THR A 108 -15.42 30.96 -20.64
N SER A 109 -15.67 30.55 -21.89
CA SER A 109 -15.02 31.12 -23.07
C SER A 109 -15.41 32.60 -23.30
N ALA A 110 -16.69 32.94 -23.08
CA ALA A 110 -17.18 34.31 -23.15
C ALA A 110 -16.57 35.20 -22.06
N LEU A 111 -16.50 34.72 -20.82
CA LEU A 111 -15.88 35.47 -19.72
C LEU A 111 -14.37 35.65 -19.90
N ALA A 112 -13.66 34.65 -20.41
CA ALA A 112 -12.23 34.77 -20.65
C ALA A 112 -11.90 35.79 -21.75
N GLY A 113 -12.72 35.87 -22.81
CA GLY A 113 -12.61 36.93 -23.81
C GLY A 113 -12.86 38.34 -23.28
N LEU A 114 -13.63 38.48 -22.18
CA LEU A 114 -13.91 39.76 -21.52
C LEU A 114 -12.71 40.27 -20.68
N PHE A 115 -11.95 39.35 -20.08
CA PHE A 115 -10.89 39.65 -19.10
C PHE A 115 -9.47 39.63 -19.68
N TRP A 116 -9.19 38.88 -20.77
CA TRP A 116 -7.84 38.74 -21.35
C TRP A 116 -7.84 38.97 -22.86
N SER A 117 -6.99 39.89 -23.34
CA SER A 117 -6.90 40.29 -24.75
C SER A 117 -5.95 39.44 -25.62
N GLU A 118 -5.31 38.42 -25.05
CA GLU A 118 -4.39 37.54 -25.79
C GLU A 118 -5.11 36.27 -26.26
N LEU A 119 -5.49 36.27 -27.54
CA LEU A 119 -6.23 35.21 -28.22
C LEU A 119 -5.48 33.85 -28.26
N ALA A 120 -4.18 33.84 -27.98
CA ALA A 120 -3.31 32.67 -28.13
C ALA A 120 -3.51 31.57 -27.05
N SER A 121 -4.00 31.93 -25.86
CA SER A 121 -4.21 31.00 -24.73
C SER A 121 -5.60 30.36 -24.71
N ILE A 122 -6.57 30.94 -25.44
CA ILE A 122 -7.96 30.47 -25.51
C ILE A 122 -8.07 29.11 -26.24
N LYS A 123 -7.14 28.79 -27.15
CA LYS A 123 -7.16 27.49 -27.87
C LYS A 123 -7.01 26.27 -26.96
N ASP A 124 -6.45 26.46 -25.77
CA ASP A 124 -6.14 25.39 -24.82
C ASP A 124 -7.15 25.28 -23.66
N ALA A 125 -8.03 26.28 -23.54
CA ALA A 125 -9.14 26.35 -22.59
C ALA A 125 -10.10 25.13 -22.59
N PRO A 126 -10.49 24.55 -23.74
CA PRO A 126 -11.48 23.46 -23.77
C PRO A 126 -10.98 22.19 -23.05
N PHE A 127 -9.69 21.90 -23.16
CA PHE A 127 -9.10 20.68 -22.59
C PHE A 127 -8.88 20.79 -21.09
N LEU A 128 -8.50 21.98 -20.60
CA LEU A 128 -8.43 22.28 -19.17
C LEU A 128 -9.80 22.24 -18.51
N PHE A 129 -10.84 22.76 -19.18
CA PHE A 129 -12.21 22.69 -18.70
C PHE A 129 -12.69 21.23 -18.56
N LEU A 130 -12.48 20.39 -19.58
CA LEU A 130 -12.84 18.97 -19.53
C LEU A 130 -12.13 18.18 -18.42
N LEU A 131 -10.90 18.57 -18.07
CA LEU A 131 -10.12 17.93 -17.00
C LEU A 131 -10.63 18.30 -15.59
N VAL A 132 -11.27 19.46 -15.46
CA VAL A 132 -11.65 20.06 -14.19
C VAL A 132 -13.16 19.89 -13.91
N ALA A 133 -13.99 19.71 -14.94
CA ALA A 133 -15.41 19.46 -14.81
C ALA A 133 -15.72 18.10 -14.14
N ASP A 134 -16.66 18.10 -13.19
CA ASP A 134 -17.07 16.91 -12.43
C ASP A 134 -18.47 16.45 -12.86
N VAL A 135 -18.51 15.70 -13.96
CA VAL A 135 -19.76 15.17 -14.55
C VAL A 135 -20.45 14.17 -13.61
N ALA A 136 -19.69 13.52 -12.71
CA ALA A 136 -20.22 12.59 -11.73
C ALA A 136 -21.10 13.28 -10.67
N ARG A 137 -20.92 14.59 -10.40
CA ARG A 137 -21.86 15.39 -9.58
C ARG A 137 -23.22 15.51 -10.24
N GLY A 138 -23.25 15.81 -11.52
CA GLY A 138 -24.47 15.89 -12.32
C GLY A 138 -25.26 14.58 -12.25
N ALA A 139 -24.58 13.46 -12.50
CA ALA A 139 -25.21 12.14 -12.46
C ALA A 139 -25.83 11.79 -11.10
N ARG A 140 -25.16 12.10 -9.98
CA ARG A 140 -25.72 11.89 -8.63
C ARG A 140 -26.96 12.74 -8.38
N MET A 141 -26.94 13.99 -8.82
CA MET A 141 -28.09 14.89 -8.68
C MET A 141 -29.27 14.44 -9.53
N ALA A 142 -29.02 14.00 -10.75
CA ALA A 142 -30.06 13.47 -11.62
C ALA A 142 -30.64 12.14 -11.11
N LYS A 143 -29.81 11.25 -10.56
CA LYS A 143 -30.27 10.02 -9.90
C LYS A 143 -31.15 10.33 -8.68
N ALA A 144 -30.78 11.33 -7.89
CA ALA A 144 -31.54 11.76 -6.70
C ALA A 144 -32.84 12.52 -7.04
N GLY A 145 -32.87 13.25 -8.16
CA GLY A 145 -34.07 13.93 -8.66
C GLY A 145 -35.09 12.98 -9.30
N TRP A 146 -34.67 11.78 -9.72
CA TRP A 146 -35.47 10.84 -10.51
C TRP A 146 -36.05 9.69 -9.68
N CYS A 147 -37.01 9.99 -8.78
CA CYS A 147 -37.80 8.99 -8.05
C CYS A 147 -39.31 9.22 -8.23
N ALA A 148 -40.09 8.15 -8.42
CA ALA A 148 -41.52 8.24 -8.72
C ALA A 148 -42.36 8.58 -7.47
N GLY A 149 -43.27 9.56 -7.57
CA GLY A 149 -44.38 9.75 -6.62
C GLY A 149 -44.67 11.17 -6.08
N GLU A 150 -43.77 12.14 -6.18
CA GLU A 150 -43.94 13.51 -5.62
C GLU A 150 -43.79 14.64 -6.66
N ASP A 151 -44.08 15.89 -6.30
CA ASP A 151 -43.90 17.11 -7.15
C ASP A 151 -42.43 17.24 -7.64
N GLN A 152 -42.23 17.42 -8.95
CA GLN A 152 -40.90 17.48 -9.60
C GLN A 152 -40.02 18.58 -9.02
N GLY A 153 -40.58 19.77 -8.80
CA GLY A 153 -39.82 20.92 -8.29
C GLY A 153 -39.25 20.68 -6.88
N LYS A 154 -40.05 20.05 -6.01
CA LYS A 154 -39.62 19.69 -4.65
C LYS A 154 -38.56 18.60 -4.63
N ARG A 155 -38.58 17.67 -5.60
CA ARG A 155 -37.58 16.60 -5.73
C ARG A 155 -36.20 17.14 -6.10
N VAL A 156 -36.15 17.98 -7.13
CA VAL A 156 -34.89 18.64 -7.55
C VAL A 156 -34.38 19.55 -6.43
N GLY A 157 -35.27 20.26 -5.73
CA GLY A 157 -34.93 21.01 -4.52
C GLY A 157 -34.32 20.13 -3.42
N ARG A 158 -34.93 18.99 -3.08
CA ARG A 158 -34.41 18.05 -2.07
C ARG A 158 -33.05 17.47 -2.46
N ALA A 159 -32.84 17.13 -3.73
CA ALA A 159 -31.56 16.66 -4.24
C ALA A 159 -30.46 17.72 -4.08
N LEU A 160 -30.75 18.98 -4.43
CA LEU A 160 -29.80 20.09 -4.25
C LEU A 160 -29.58 20.42 -2.76
N ALA A 161 -30.57 20.23 -1.90
CA ALA A 161 -30.42 20.41 -0.46
C ALA A 161 -29.42 19.44 0.19
N LEU A 162 -29.33 18.20 -0.34
CA LEU A 162 -28.41 17.16 0.11
C LEU A 162 -27.02 17.30 -0.51
N LEU A 163 -26.91 17.59 -1.81
CA LEU A 163 -25.65 17.63 -2.55
C LEU A 163 -25.00 19.02 -2.64
N GLY A 164 -25.78 20.10 -2.52
CA GLY A 164 -25.29 21.48 -2.64
C GLY A 164 -24.18 21.83 -1.65
N PRO A 165 -24.31 21.54 -0.33
CA PRO A 165 -23.28 21.86 0.65
C PRO A 165 -21.93 21.18 0.38
N THR A 166 -21.94 19.92 -0.05
CA THR A 166 -20.70 19.17 -0.35
C THR A 166 -20.08 19.65 -1.65
N ALA A 167 -20.89 19.87 -2.68
CA ALA A 167 -20.43 20.44 -3.94
C ALA A 167 -19.78 21.82 -3.75
N THR A 168 -20.37 22.67 -2.91
CA THR A 168 -19.83 24.00 -2.59
C THR A 168 -18.47 23.91 -1.91
N LEU A 169 -18.34 23.02 -0.91
CA LEU A 169 -17.07 22.83 -0.20
C LEU A 169 -15.97 22.26 -1.11
N ASP A 170 -16.33 21.32 -1.98
CA ASP A 170 -15.38 20.70 -2.92
C ASP A 170 -14.93 21.69 -3.99
N THR A 171 -15.83 22.53 -4.51
CA THR A 171 -15.46 23.61 -5.44
C THR A 171 -14.58 24.66 -4.75
N LEU A 172 -14.92 25.06 -3.52
CA LEU A 172 -14.13 26.04 -2.77
C LEU A 172 -12.71 25.53 -2.50
N LEU A 173 -12.57 24.27 -2.12
CA LEU A 173 -11.26 23.62 -1.97
C LEU A 173 -10.48 23.57 -3.28
N ALA A 174 -11.13 23.19 -4.39
CA ALA A 174 -10.48 23.14 -5.69
C ALA A 174 -10.00 24.53 -6.15
N VAL A 175 -10.82 25.57 -5.98
CA VAL A 175 -10.45 26.95 -6.32
C VAL A 175 -9.30 27.45 -5.44
N LEU A 176 -9.33 27.19 -4.13
CA LEU A 176 -8.24 27.58 -3.24
C LEU A 176 -6.94 26.83 -3.56
N LEU A 177 -7.01 25.54 -3.85
CA LEU A 177 -5.85 24.72 -4.18
C LEU A 177 -5.22 25.14 -5.52
N VAL A 178 -6.02 25.22 -6.58
CA VAL A 178 -5.56 25.66 -7.91
C VAL A 178 -5.10 27.13 -7.85
N GLY A 179 -5.74 27.95 -7.02
CA GLY A 179 -5.37 29.33 -6.79
C GLY A 179 -3.97 29.52 -6.22
N VAL A 180 -3.38 28.54 -5.51
CA VAL A 180 -1.98 28.62 -5.07
C VAL A 180 -1.04 28.70 -6.29
N GLY A 181 -1.39 28.04 -7.39
CA GLY A 181 -0.65 28.16 -8.66
C GLY A 181 -0.71 29.57 -9.26
N ALA A 182 -1.77 30.32 -9.01
CA ALA A 182 -1.88 31.74 -9.39
C ALA A 182 -1.06 32.69 -8.50
N LEU A 183 -0.38 32.17 -7.47
CA LEU A 183 0.53 32.90 -6.58
C LEU A 183 2.00 32.49 -6.80
N SER A 184 2.28 31.69 -7.83
CA SER A 184 3.58 31.03 -8.02
C SER A 184 4.69 31.94 -8.55
N GLY A 185 4.37 33.11 -9.10
CA GLY A 185 5.32 34.01 -9.75
C GLY A 185 5.70 33.60 -11.17
N VAL A 186 5.13 32.52 -11.71
CA VAL A 186 5.40 31.99 -13.06
C VAL A 186 4.28 32.46 -14.00
N PRO A 187 4.55 33.39 -14.95
CA PRO A 187 3.49 34.05 -15.71
C PRO A 187 2.53 33.08 -16.42
N ARG A 188 3.07 32.05 -17.10
CA ARG A 188 2.24 31.08 -17.84
C ARG A 188 1.38 30.22 -16.92
N LEU A 189 1.93 29.78 -15.78
CA LEU A 189 1.19 28.98 -14.79
C LEU A 189 0.12 29.83 -14.11
N GLU A 190 0.42 31.09 -13.82
CA GLU A 190 -0.54 32.04 -13.25
C GLU A 190 -1.74 32.24 -14.18
N HIS A 191 -1.50 32.43 -15.49
CA HIS A 191 -2.57 32.54 -16.48
C HIS A 191 -3.43 31.27 -16.57
N MET A 192 -2.82 30.08 -16.62
CA MET A 192 -3.54 28.80 -16.69
C MET A 192 -4.34 28.50 -15.42
N CYS A 193 -3.75 28.73 -14.24
CA CYS A 193 -4.41 28.52 -12.94
C CYS A 193 -5.54 29.52 -12.71
N THR A 194 -5.40 30.77 -13.16
CA THR A 194 -6.47 31.77 -13.07
C THR A 194 -7.65 31.39 -13.96
N PHE A 195 -7.38 30.93 -15.19
CA PHE A 195 -8.40 30.43 -16.09
C PHE A 195 -9.10 29.17 -15.52
N ALA A 196 -8.35 28.23 -14.94
CA ALA A 196 -8.90 27.04 -14.30
C ALA A 196 -9.76 27.38 -13.05
N CYS A 197 -9.38 28.40 -12.27
CA CYS A 197 -10.21 28.89 -11.16
C CYS A 197 -11.53 29.49 -11.67
N LEU A 198 -11.49 30.27 -12.76
CA LEU A 198 -12.69 30.81 -13.40
C LEU A 198 -13.60 29.69 -13.91
N ALA A 199 -13.03 28.68 -14.57
CA ALA A 199 -13.75 27.50 -15.06
C ALA A 199 -14.47 26.75 -13.93
N LEU A 200 -13.82 26.53 -12.78
CA LEU A 200 -14.41 25.88 -11.60
C LEU A 200 -15.60 26.65 -11.03
N LEU A 201 -15.50 27.97 -10.99
CA LEU A 201 -16.56 28.84 -10.48
C LEU A 201 -17.77 28.83 -11.42
N VAL A 202 -17.52 28.93 -12.73
CA VAL A 202 -18.56 28.86 -13.75
C VAL A 202 -19.27 27.50 -13.74
N ASP A 203 -18.52 26.41 -13.69
CA ASP A 203 -19.08 25.05 -13.66
C ASP A 203 -19.98 24.83 -12.44
N TYR A 204 -19.56 25.35 -11.29
CA TYR A 204 -20.37 25.33 -10.08
C TYR A 204 -21.65 26.17 -10.20
N LEU A 205 -21.57 27.37 -10.79
CA LEU A 205 -22.75 28.22 -11.01
C LEU A 205 -23.75 27.55 -11.95
N VAL A 206 -23.28 26.94 -13.04
CA VAL A 206 -24.11 26.18 -13.98
C VAL A 206 -24.70 24.94 -13.29
N PHE A 207 -23.94 24.23 -12.47
CA PHE A 207 -24.42 23.07 -11.71
C PHE A 207 -25.52 23.42 -10.69
N VAL A 208 -25.45 24.58 -10.04
CA VAL A 208 -26.42 24.99 -9.01
C VAL A 208 -27.67 25.63 -9.62
N THR A 209 -27.57 26.27 -10.80
CA THR A 209 -28.66 27.07 -11.38
C THR A 209 -29.25 26.44 -12.65
N PHE A 210 -28.43 26.23 -13.68
CA PHE A 210 -28.85 25.78 -15.01
C PHE A 210 -29.15 24.27 -15.04
N TYR A 211 -28.32 23.45 -14.40
CA TYR A 211 -28.48 22.00 -14.39
C TYR A 211 -29.80 21.53 -13.75
N PRO A 212 -30.26 22.07 -12.60
CA PRO A 212 -31.58 21.78 -12.04
C PRO A 212 -32.75 22.13 -12.97
N ALA A 213 -32.67 23.27 -13.66
CA ALA A 213 -33.69 23.73 -14.61
C ALA A 213 -33.76 22.79 -15.83
N CYS A 214 -32.60 22.39 -16.39
CA CYS A 214 -32.53 21.44 -17.49
C CYS A 214 -33.02 20.04 -17.11
N LEU A 215 -32.68 19.56 -15.91
CA LEU A 215 -33.14 18.27 -15.42
C LEU A 215 -34.66 18.22 -15.27
N SER A 216 -35.28 19.30 -14.76
CA SER A 216 -36.73 19.43 -14.68
C SER A 216 -37.38 19.41 -16.07
N LEU A 217 -36.78 20.14 -17.04
CA LEU A 217 -37.30 20.24 -18.40
C LEU A 217 -37.25 18.90 -19.15
N VAL A 218 -36.11 18.20 -19.11
CA VAL A 218 -35.97 16.89 -19.77
C VAL A 218 -36.88 15.86 -19.11
N SER A 219 -37.12 15.97 -17.79
CA SER A 219 -38.09 15.14 -17.06
C SER A 219 -39.52 15.38 -17.51
N ASP A 220 -39.95 16.63 -17.68
CA ASP A 220 -41.29 16.98 -18.16
C ASP A 220 -41.55 16.42 -19.57
N PHE A 221 -40.56 16.50 -20.46
CA PHE A 221 -40.64 15.91 -21.81
C PHE A 221 -40.64 14.38 -21.81
N ALA A 222 -39.89 13.74 -20.90
CA ALA A 222 -39.83 12.29 -20.78
C ALA A 222 -41.09 11.67 -20.18
N SER A 223 -41.83 12.41 -19.35
CA SER A 223 -43.09 11.99 -18.71
C SER A 223 -44.22 11.69 -19.71
N GLY A 224 -44.09 12.11 -20.98
CA GLY A 224 -45.02 11.81 -22.06
C GLY A 224 -44.84 10.45 -22.74
N ARG A 225 -43.80 9.67 -22.42
CA ARG A 225 -43.58 8.31 -22.96
C ARG A 225 -43.87 7.26 -21.87
N LYS A 226 -44.88 6.44 -22.11
CA LYS A 226 -45.55 5.59 -21.09
C LYS A 226 -44.81 4.31 -20.67
N ASP A 227 -43.59 4.07 -21.13
CA ASP A 227 -42.83 2.86 -20.80
C ASP A 227 -41.49 3.22 -20.16
N MET A 228 -41.43 3.21 -18.83
CA MET A 228 -40.15 2.99 -18.17
C MET A 228 -40.31 2.34 -16.80
N THR A 229 -39.51 1.30 -16.61
CA THR A 229 -39.48 0.32 -15.53
C THR A 229 -39.33 0.95 -14.13
N LYS A 230 -40.03 0.36 -13.15
CA LYS A 230 -39.91 0.65 -11.72
C LYS A 230 -38.51 0.27 -11.22
N ASP A 231 -37.59 1.23 -11.19
CA ASP A 231 -36.37 1.09 -10.38
C ASP A 231 -36.69 1.31 -8.90
N SER A 232 -35.98 0.58 -8.04
CA SER A 232 -36.16 0.48 -6.59
C SER A 232 -36.29 1.82 -5.86
N PRO A 233 -37.08 1.92 -4.77
CA PRO A 233 -37.14 3.12 -3.94
C PRO A 233 -35.77 3.42 -3.33
N PHE A 234 -35.38 4.68 -3.46
CA PHE A 234 -34.05 5.22 -3.19
C PHE A 234 -33.81 5.42 -1.68
N SER A 235 -32.61 5.08 -1.18
CA SER A 235 -32.23 5.26 0.23
C SER A 235 -31.56 6.62 0.45
N GLU A 236 -32.17 7.47 1.28
CA GLU A 236 -31.64 8.78 1.65
C GLU A 236 -30.34 8.70 2.48
N ALA A 237 -29.96 7.50 2.93
CA ALA A 237 -28.73 7.25 3.70
C ALA A 237 -27.46 7.34 2.83
N ASP A 238 -27.54 6.98 1.55
CA ASP A 238 -26.37 6.80 0.66
C ASP A 238 -25.80 8.15 0.18
N MET A 239 -26.56 9.24 0.35
CA MET A 239 -26.17 10.59 -0.07
C MET A 239 -25.71 11.48 1.08
N LYS A 240 -25.76 11.02 2.34
CA LYS A 240 -25.28 11.81 3.47
C LYS A 240 -23.76 11.78 3.50
N PRO A 241 -23.08 12.95 3.39
CA PRO A 241 -21.63 12.99 3.46
C PRO A 241 -21.13 12.55 4.83
N ASN A 242 -19.98 11.85 4.84
CA ASN A 242 -19.32 11.50 6.09
C ASN A 242 -18.93 12.79 6.86
N PRO A 243 -19.42 12.97 8.10
CA PRO A 243 -19.19 14.19 8.87
C PRO A 243 -17.72 14.42 9.23
N VAL A 244 -16.92 13.34 9.35
CA VAL A 244 -15.48 13.44 9.62
C VAL A 244 -14.76 14.00 8.39
N VAL A 245 -15.05 13.46 7.21
CA VAL A 245 -14.47 13.93 5.94
C VAL A 245 -14.82 15.39 5.68
N GLN A 246 -16.06 15.80 5.98
CA GLN A 246 -16.48 17.18 5.83
C GLN A 246 -15.73 18.13 6.78
N ARG A 247 -15.48 17.72 8.03
CA ARG A 247 -14.67 18.50 9.00
C ARG A 247 -13.23 18.66 8.53
N VAL A 248 -12.62 17.59 8.03
CA VAL A 248 -11.26 17.64 7.46
C VAL A 248 -11.18 18.60 6.28
N LYS A 249 -12.15 18.53 5.36
CA LYS A 249 -12.26 19.44 4.21
C LYS A 249 -12.40 20.91 4.63
N MET A 250 -13.17 21.19 5.68
CA MET A 250 -13.30 22.54 6.24
C MET A 250 -11.99 23.07 6.84
N ILE A 251 -11.25 22.21 7.56
CA ILE A 251 -9.93 22.57 8.13
C ILE A 251 -8.93 22.86 7.01
N MET A 252 -8.90 22.00 5.98
CA MET A 252 -8.04 22.18 4.81
C MET A 252 -8.37 23.48 4.06
N ALA A 253 -9.66 23.79 3.88
CA ALA A 253 -10.11 25.03 3.24
C ALA A 253 -9.69 26.27 4.05
N ALA A 254 -9.83 26.22 5.38
CA ALA A 254 -9.39 27.31 6.26
C ALA A 254 -7.87 27.51 6.19
N GLY A 255 -7.09 26.43 6.18
CA GLY A 255 -5.64 26.47 6.01
C GLY A 255 -5.22 27.09 4.67
N LEU A 256 -5.80 26.63 3.56
CA LEU A 256 -5.53 27.20 2.24
C LEU A 256 -5.94 28.67 2.14
N LEU A 257 -7.08 29.05 2.72
CA LEU A 257 -7.50 30.45 2.78
C LEU A 257 -6.50 31.31 3.57
N CYS A 258 -5.95 30.81 4.68
CA CYS A 258 -4.90 31.50 5.42
C CYS A 258 -3.63 31.69 4.58
N VAL A 259 -3.24 30.68 3.77
CA VAL A 259 -2.12 30.81 2.82
C VAL A 259 -2.38 31.93 1.82
N HIS A 260 -3.59 32.00 1.26
CA HIS A 260 -3.98 33.08 0.33
C HIS A 260 -4.06 34.45 0.99
N LEU A 261 -4.49 34.54 2.25
CA LEU A 261 -4.56 35.81 3.00
C LEU A 261 -3.17 36.29 3.41
N THR A 262 -2.30 35.39 3.88
CA THR A 262 -0.92 35.73 4.29
C THR A 262 -0.03 36.07 3.10
N SER A 263 -0.25 35.45 1.93
CA SER A 263 0.52 35.76 0.73
C SER A 263 0.08 37.07 0.05
N ARG A 264 -1.16 37.51 0.26
CA ARG A 264 -1.74 38.70 -0.41
C ARG A 264 -1.79 39.96 0.46
N TRP A 265 -1.59 39.88 1.77
CA TRP A 265 -1.70 41.02 2.67
C TRP A 265 -0.33 41.57 3.08
N PRO A 266 0.05 42.79 2.65
CA PRO A 266 1.27 43.42 3.12
C PRO A 266 1.03 43.93 4.54
N TRP A 267 1.69 43.35 5.54
CA TRP A 267 1.84 44.02 6.83
C TRP A 267 2.83 45.17 6.64
N SER A 268 2.29 46.32 6.24
CA SER A 268 3.01 47.60 6.30
C SER A 268 3.02 48.07 7.75
N VAL A 269 4.12 47.83 8.46
CA VAL A 269 4.50 48.65 9.61
C VAL A 269 6.00 48.85 9.54
N ASP A 270 6.41 50.00 8.99
CA ASP A 270 7.59 50.70 9.51
C ASP A 270 7.40 52.21 9.29
N ASN A 271 7.02 52.86 10.39
CA ASN A 271 7.22 54.30 10.59
C ASN A 271 8.61 54.48 11.20
N GLY A 272 9.49 55.27 10.58
CA GLY A 272 10.68 55.77 11.28
C GLY A 272 11.87 56.12 10.38
N ILE A 273 11.82 57.31 9.78
CA ILE A 273 12.91 58.01 9.09
C ILE A 273 14.11 58.23 10.03
N VAL A 274 15.35 57.98 9.56
CA VAL A 274 16.49 58.93 9.61
C VAL A 274 17.45 58.67 8.44
N GLU A 275 17.60 59.67 7.58
CA GLU A 275 18.58 59.76 6.50
C GLU A 275 20.02 59.97 7.02
N GLY A 276 21.01 59.40 6.33
CA GLY A 276 22.42 59.75 6.44
C GLY A 276 23.09 59.62 5.06
N PRO A 277 23.92 60.59 4.62
CA PRO A 277 24.27 60.77 3.22
C PRO A 277 25.40 59.83 2.76
N SER A 278 25.21 59.19 1.61
CA SER A 278 26.23 58.43 0.89
C SER A 278 26.78 59.27 -0.27
N ASP A 279 28.00 59.78 -0.10
CA ASP A 279 28.83 60.27 -1.20
C ASP A 279 29.87 59.20 -1.58
N ASN A 280 29.87 58.86 -2.88
CA ASN A 280 31.03 58.56 -3.73
C ASN A 280 31.97 57.39 -3.35
N LEU A 281 31.97 56.29 -4.13
CA LEU A 281 32.82 56.10 -5.33
C LEU A 281 32.91 54.60 -5.76
N THR A 282 32.87 54.40 -7.08
CA THR A 282 33.39 53.26 -7.90
C THR A 282 32.79 51.84 -7.80
N PRO A 283 32.44 51.21 -8.95
CA PRO A 283 32.05 49.81 -9.02
C PRO A 283 33.26 48.90 -9.24
N SER A 284 33.47 47.93 -8.35
CA SER A 284 34.37 46.79 -8.60
C SER A 284 33.55 45.53 -8.83
N THR A 285 33.58 45.06 -10.08
CA THR A 285 33.18 43.74 -10.53
C THR A 285 33.89 42.63 -9.75
N HIS A 286 33.13 41.78 -9.07
CA HIS A 286 33.30 40.32 -9.05
C HIS A 286 32.11 39.68 -8.31
N ASP A 287 30.97 39.55 -9.00
CA ASP A 287 29.91 38.65 -8.56
C ASP A 287 29.43 37.77 -9.72
N ASN A 288 29.94 36.54 -9.68
CA ASN A 288 29.36 35.29 -10.16
C ASN A 288 28.32 35.36 -11.30
N VAL A 289 28.83 35.57 -12.53
CA VAL A 289 28.12 35.30 -13.79
C VAL A 289 27.54 33.87 -13.85
N LEU A 290 28.13 32.92 -13.12
CA LEU A 290 27.62 31.56 -13.01
C LEU A 290 26.29 31.48 -12.24
N LEU A 291 26.14 32.18 -11.12
CA LEU A 291 24.93 32.10 -10.28
C LEU A 291 23.70 32.66 -11.04
N HIS A 292 23.89 33.72 -11.82
CA HIS A 292 22.81 34.34 -12.58
C HIS A 292 22.40 33.53 -13.83
N SER A 293 23.30 32.72 -14.38
CA SER A 293 22.99 31.73 -15.43
C SER A 293 22.34 30.47 -14.87
N TYR A 294 22.76 29.99 -13.68
CA TYR A 294 22.13 28.84 -13.02
C TYR A 294 20.69 29.13 -12.58
N VAL A 295 20.38 30.33 -12.07
CA VAL A 295 19.00 30.72 -11.70
C VAL A 295 18.09 30.80 -12.92
N LYS A 296 18.60 31.23 -14.08
CA LYS A 296 17.84 31.28 -15.34
C LYS A 296 17.60 29.88 -15.95
N TRP A 297 18.55 28.96 -15.78
CA TRP A 297 18.40 27.55 -16.18
C TRP A 297 17.41 26.78 -15.28
N PHE A 298 17.44 27.03 -13.96
CA PHE A 298 16.50 26.41 -13.03
C PHE A 298 15.07 26.91 -13.21
N SER A 299 14.87 28.18 -13.56
CA SER A 299 13.54 28.75 -13.86
C SER A 299 12.86 28.07 -15.07
N VAL A 300 13.62 27.70 -16.11
CA VAL A 300 13.08 26.97 -17.28
C VAL A 300 12.74 25.53 -16.92
N SER A 301 13.44 24.91 -15.95
CA SER A 301 13.18 23.53 -15.52
C SER A 301 12.05 23.39 -14.50
N ALA A 302 11.80 24.41 -13.67
CA ALA A 302 10.79 24.37 -12.61
C ALA A 302 9.37 24.27 -13.19
N ASP A 303 9.10 24.98 -14.28
CA ASP A 303 7.81 24.96 -14.97
C ASP A 303 7.46 23.55 -15.48
N TYR A 304 8.44 22.84 -16.05
CA TYR A 304 8.27 21.47 -16.52
C TYR A 304 8.14 20.47 -15.38
N ILE A 305 8.86 20.68 -14.26
CA ILE A 305 8.76 19.84 -13.07
C ILE A 305 7.38 19.99 -12.43
N VAL A 306 6.84 21.21 -12.34
CA VAL A 306 5.50 21.45 -11.77
C VAL A 306 4.42 20.82 -12.65
N ILE A 307 4.51 20.98 -13.98
CA ILE A 307 3.57 20.34 -14.91
C ILE A 307 3.68 18.81 -14.86
N ALA A 308 4.89 18.25 -14.83
CA ALA A 308 5.09 16.81 -14.68
C ALA A 308 4.57 16.29 -13.33
N THR A 309 4.71 17.08 -12.26
CA THR A 309 4.19 16.73 -10.93
C THR A 309 2.65 16.76 -10.91
N LEU A 310 2.03 17.76 -11.55
CA LEU A 310 0.57 17.81 -11.74
C LEU A 310 0.06 16.65 -12.59
N LEU A 311 0.77 16.31 -13.68
CA LEU A 311 0.42 15.19 -14.54
C LEU A 311 0.56 13.85 -13.78
N CYS A 312 1.63 13.68 -13.00
CA CYS A 312 1.82 12.52 -12.14
C CYS A 312 0.76 12.46 -11.04
N ALA A 313 0.38 13.59 -10.44
CA ALA A 313 -0.69 13.64 -9.43
C ALA A 313 -2.06 13.28 -10.04
N LEU A 314 -2.34 13.69 -11.28
CA LEU A 314 -3.54 13.31 -12.02
C LEU A 314 -3.51 11.83 -12.42
N ILE A 315 -2.36 11.29 -12.83
CA ILE A 315 -2.16 9.86 -13.09
C ILE A 315 -2.28 9.05 -11.80
N ILE A 316 -1.75 9.52 -10.68
CA ILE A 316 -1.88 8.88 -9.36
C ILE A 316 -3.34 8.93 -8.91
N LYS A 317 -4.04 10.05 -9.11
CA LYS A 317 -5.49 10.11 -8.86
C LYS A 317 -6.26 9.13 -9.75
N PHE A 318 -5.88 9.02 -11.02
CA PHE A 318 -6.43 8.09 -12.01
C PHE A 318 -6.19 6.61 -11.66
N ILE A 319 -5.01 6.26 -11.14
CA ILE A 319 -4.65 4.89 -10.77
C ILE A 319 -5.20 4.53 -9.37
N PHE A 320 -5.10 5.43 -8.39
CA PHE A 320 -5.30 5.07 -6.98
C PHE A 320 -6.61 5.57 -6.36
N PHE A 321 -7.22 6.65 -6.86
CA PHE A 321 -8.36 7.28 -6.17
C PHE A 321 -9.73 7.03 -6.79
N GLU A 322 -9.81 6.48 -8.01
CA GLU A 322 -11.09 6.01 -8.58
C GLU A 322 -11.32 4.50 -8.41
N GLU A 323 -10.29 3.72 -8.08
CA GLU A 323 -10.42 2.29 -7.73
C GLU A 323 -10.93 2.05 -6.30
N GLN A 324 -10.97 3.06 -5.42
CA GLN A 324 -11.65 2.96 -4.12
C GLN A 324 -13.16 3.21 -4.19
N ARG A 325 -13.84 2.51 -5.10
CA ARG A 325 -15.24 2.15 -4.93
C ARG A 325 -15.34 0.64 -5.01
N ASN A 326 -15.23 0.00 -3.84
CA ASN A 326 -15.41 -1.43 -3.68
C ASN A 326 -16.82 -1.85 -4.12
N TRP A 327 -16.92 -2.39 -5.34
CA TRP A 327 -18.06 -3.17 -5.78
C TRP A 327 -17.64 -4.64 -5.74
N VAL A 328 -18.11 -5.38 -4.75
CA VAL A 328 -18.00 -6.84 -4.75
C VAL A 328 -19.13 -7.38 -5.62
N ILE A 329 -18.79 -8.09 -6.70
CA ILE A 329 -19.76 -8.82 -7.51
C ILE A 329 -20.12 -10.10 -6.74
N ASP A 330 -21.36 -10.17 -6.25
CA ASP A 330 -21.94 -11.42 -5.77
C ASP A 330 -22.29 -12.29 -6.99
N MET A 331 -21.60 -13.42 -7.15
CA MET A 331 -21.73 -14.28 -8.33
C MET A 331 -23.05 -15.06 -8.39
N ASN A 332 -23.93 -14.95 -7.40
CA ASN A 332 -25.20 -15.68 -7.39
C ASN A 332 -26.42 -14.87 -7.87
N ASP A 333 -26.37 -13.54 -7.97
CA ASP A 333 -27.57 -12.76 -8.36
C ASP A 333 -27.29 -11.51 -9.22
N MET A 334 -26.06 -11.34 -9.73
CA MET A 334 -25.70 -10.34 -10.75
C MET A 334 -26.21 -8.90 -10.47
N THR A 335 -26.40 -8.53 -9.20
CA THR A 335 -26.80 -7.19 -8.75
C THR A 335 -25.77 -6.62 -7.77
N VAL A 336 -25.62 -5.30 -7.81
CA VAL A 336 -24.57 -4.56 -7.13
C VAL A 336 -25.09 -4.04 -5.80
N LYS A 337 -24.50 -4.45 -4.67
CA LYS A 337 -24.78 -3.90 -3.33
C LYS A 337 -23.52 -3.33 -2.68
N GLU A 338 -23.66 -2.17 -2.05
CA GLU A 338 -22.60 -1.43 -1.37
C GLU A 338 -22.38 -1.99 0.06
N VAL A 339 -21.13 -2.18 0.46
CA VAL A 339 -20.77 -2.74 1.78
C VAL A 339 -20.84 -1.65 2.84
N VAL A 340 -21.82 -1.75 3.74
CA VAL A 340 -21.90 -0.91 4.95
C VAL A 340 -21.06 -1.56 6.06
N GLN A 341 -19.95 -0.90 6.45
CA GLN A 341 -19.30 -1.13 7.74
C GLN A 341 -20.17 -0.52 8.85
N ASN A 342 -20.78 -1.38 9.68
CA ASN A 342 -21.42 -0.95 10.93
C ASN A 342 -20.33 -0.68 11.98
N GLU A 343 -19.87 0.57 12.08
CA GLU A 343 -19.19 1.09 13.27
C GLU A 343 -20.16 1.97 14.05
N LYS A 344 -20.87 1.39 15.04
CA LYS A 344 -21.41 2.11 16.20
C LYS A 344 -21.58 1.17 17.38
N GLU A 345 -20.60 1.16 18.27
CA GLU A 345 -20.72 1.39 19.72
C GLU A 345 -19.37 1.11 20.37
N ASP A 346 -18.61 2.17 20.65
CA ASP A 346 -17.70 2.27 21.81
C ASP A 346 -16.99 3.63 21.77
N ALA A 347 -17.74 4.68 22.10
CA ALA A 347 -17.18 5.98 22.42
C ALA A 347 -17.83 6.48 23.70
N LEU A 348 -17.23 6.15 24.86
CA LEU A 348 -17.24 6.95 26.10
C LEU A 348 -16.60 6.19 27.29
N ILE A 349 -15.28 5.94 27.26
CA ILE A 349 -14.49 5.83 28.52
C ILE A 349 -13.09 6.42 28.25
N GLY A 350 -12.77 7.54 28.90
CA GLY A 350 -11.43 8.12 28.87
C GLY A 350 -10.41 7.13 29.43
N ARG A 351 -9.54 6.58 28.58
CA ARG A 351 -8.43 5.71 28.98
C ARG A 351 -7.19 6.55 29.24
N LYS A 352 -6.69 6.51 30.49
CA LYS A 352 -5.29 6.81 30.81
C LYS A 352 -4.37 5.79 30.11
N PRO A 353 -3.12 6.16 29.75
CA PRO A 353 -2.20 5.27 29.05
C PRO A 353 -1.88 4.05 29.91
N LEU A 354 -2.18 2.87 29.37
CA LEU A 354 -2.00 1.56 30.00
C LEU A 354 -0.56 1.05 29.83
N PHE A 355 0.43 1.82 30.26
CA PHE A 355 1.80 1.35 30.45
C PHE A 355 2.44 2.11 31.61
N SER A 356 2.15 1.68 32.83
CA SER A 356 3.00 1.95 33.99
C SER A 356 3.97 0.79 34.15
N VAL A 357 5.25 1.03 33.94
CA VAL A 357 6.30 0.14 34.45
C VAL A 357 6.34 0.37 35.96
N GLY A 358 5.66 -0.50 36.70
CA GLY A 358 5.66 -0.58 38.16
C GLY A 358 5.80 -2.05 38.57
N ASP A 359 6.42 -2.28 39.72
CA ASP A 359 6.71 -3.59 40.30
C ASP A 359 5.43 -4.34 40.64
N ASP A 360 4.91 -5.13 39.69
CA ASP A 360 3.90 -6.16 39.97
C ASP A 360 4.54 -7.55 39.82
N SER A 361 5.02 -8.06 40.96
CA SER A 361 5.34 -9.45 41.16
C SER A 361 4.05 -10.29 41.19
N ASN A 362 3.51 -10.65 40.01
CA ASN A 362 2.71 -11.87 39.76
C ASN A 362 2.04 -11.84 38.38
N SER A 363 2.84 -11.94 37.31
CA SER A 363 2.33 -12.42 36.02
C SER A 363 3.25 -13.51 35.51
N GLU A 364 2.85 -14.76 35.74
CA GLU A 364 3.50 -15.95 35.17
C GLU A 364 3.36 -15.92 33.65
N VAL A 365 4.41 -15.43 32.99
CA VAL A 365 4.68 -15.74 31.58
C VAL A 365 5.56 -16.98 31.58
N SER A 366 4.92 -18.15 31.56
CA SER A 366 5.60 -19.44 31.48
C SER A 366 6.35 -19.55 30.16
N THR A 367 7.66 -19.27 30.21
CA THR A 367 8.63 -19.65 29.19
C THR A 367 9.34 -20.89 29.72
N GLN A 368 8.85 -22.07 29.38
CA GLN A 368 9.53 -23.32 29.69
C GLN A 368 10.48 -23.68 28.55
N THR A 369 11.74 -23.32 28.72
CA THR A 369 12.87 -24.14 28.24
C THR A 369 13.25 -25.07 29.38
N GLU A 370 12.82 -26.32 29.33
CA GLU A 370 13.44 -27.40 30.11
C GLU A 370 13.90 -28.50 29.17
N ASP A 371 15.16 -28.86 29.34
CA ASP A 371 15.81 -30.01 28.74
C ASP A 371 15.24 -31.29 29.37
N THR A 372 14.70 -32.19 28.58
CA THR A 372 14.53 -33.60 28.97
C THR A 372 15.07 -34.50 27.88
N SER A 373 16.27 -35.01 28.12
CA SER A 373 16.83 -36.22 27.51
C SER A 373 16.04 -37.46 27.94
N SER A 374 16.12 -38.48 27.06
CA SER A 374 15.74 -39.90 27.20
C SER A 374 14.25 -40.26 27.26
N VAL A 375 13.70 -40.67 26.10
CA VAL A 375 12.82 -41.85 25.98
C VAL A 375 13.10 -42.53 24.62
N GLU A 376 13.17 -43.86 24.67
CA GLU A 376 13.61 -44.83 23.66
C GLU A 376 12.72 -44.89 22.39
N GLU A 377 13.31 -45.47 21.34
CA GLU A 377 12.69 -45.86 20.08
C GLU A 377 11.38 -46.62 20.28
N ALA A 378 10.30 -46.13 19.67
CA ALA A 378 9.11 -46.91 19.36
C ALA A 378 8.58 -46.49 17.98
N ASP A 379 9.16 -47.08 16.96
CA ASP A 379 8.56 -47.20 15.63
C ASP A 379 7.23 -47.96 15.75
N LEU A 380 6.11 -47.24 15.83
CA LEU A 380 4.77 -47.72 15.48
C LEU A 380 3.80 -46.53 15.51
N TRP A 381 3.33 -46.13 14.31
CA TRP A 381 2.24 -45.18 14.14
C TRP A 381 1.02 -45.65 14.94
N PRO A 382 0.38 -44.80 15.77
CA PRO A 382 -0.92 -45.16 16.33
C PRO A 382 -1.94 -45.10 15.20
N THR A 383 -2.31 -46.26 14.68
CA THR A 383 -3.57 -46.45 13.99
C THR A 383 -4.69 -45.97 14.91
N LEU A 384 -5.43 -44.96 14.47
CA LEU A 384 -6.63 -44.45 15.13
C LEU A 384 -7.53 -45.62 15.51
N SER A 385 -7.62 -45.90 16.81
CA SER A 385 -8.63 -46.81 17.35
C SER A 385 -10.00 -46.15 17.17
N PRO A 386 -10.98 -46.78 16.51
CA PRO A 386 -12.35 -46.29 16.50
C PRO A 386 -12.99 -46.65 17.86
N SER A 387 -12.59 -46.00 18.94
CA SER A 387 -13.19 -46.28 20.26
C SER A 387 -13.24 -45.05 21.17
N SER A 388 -14.38 -44.33 21.09
CA SER A 388 -15.10 -43.70 22.21
C SER A 388 -16.22 -42.76 21.72
N SER A 389 -16.21 -42.40 20.43
CA SER A 389 -17.19 -41.50 19.81
C SER A 389 -18.43 -42.21 19.27
N ALA A 390 -18.36 -43.51 18.96
CA ALA A 390 -19.48 -44.27 18.41
C ALA A 390 -20.66 -44.45 19.39
N SER A 391 -20.41 -44.51 20.69
CA SER A 391 -21.46 -44.68 21.72
C SER A 391 -22.16 -43.38 22.13
N LYS A 392 -21.59 -42.21 21.77
CA LYS A 392 -22.15 -40.88 22.11
C LYS A 392 -23.00 -40.25 20.99
N LEU A 393 -23.05 -40.86 19.80
CA LEU A 393 -23.83 -40.37 18.66
C LEU A 393 -25.35 -40.61 18.77
N ASN A 394 -25.80 -41.43 19.73
CA ASN A 394 -27.21 -41.78 19.95
C ASN A 394 -27.81 -41.26 21.27
N ALA A 395 -27.10 -40.39 22.00
CA ALA A 395 -27.64 -39.78 23.21
C ALA A 395 -28.61 -38.63 22.87
N LYS A 396 -29.80 -38.60 23.48
CA LYS A 396 -30.73 -37.45 23.36
C LYS A 396 -30.01 -36.18 23.81
N LYS A 397 -30.09 -35.13 22.98
CA LYS A 397 -29.53 -33.81 23.25
C LYS A 397 -30.05 -33.30 24.61
N ARG A 398 -29.13 -33.08 25.57
CA ARG A 398 -29.50 -32.53 26.88
C ARG A 398 -30.00 -31.09 26.75
N PRO A 399 -30.88 -30.63 27.68
CA PRO A 399 -31.26 -29.24 27.76
C PRO A 399 -30.03 -28.35 28.00
N MET A 400 -30.10 -27.12 27.48
CA MET A 400 -29.00 -26.16 27.54
C MET A 400 -28.50 -25.89 28.97
N ALA A 401 -29.42 -25.81 29.94
CA ALA A 401 -29.10 -25.55 31.34
C ALA A 401 -28.21 -26.66 31.95
N GLU A 402 -28.50 -27.92 31.62
CA GLU A 402 -27.74 -29.08 32.09
C GLU A 402 -26.34 -29.11 31.45
N CYS A 403 -26.23 -28.84 30.15
CA CYS A 403 -24.95 -28.72 29.47
C CYS A 403 -24.07 -27.62 30.05
N LEU A 404 -24.68 -26.49 30.41
CA LEU A 404 -23.98 -25.35 31.02
C LEU A 404 -23.53 -25.66 32.44
N GLU A 405 -24.33 -26.41 33.21
CA GLU A 405 -23.97 -26.86 34.55
C GLU A 405 -22.78 -27.83 34.51
N ILE A 406 -22.79 -28.78 33.58
CA ILE A 406 -21.66 -29.69 33.36
C ILE A 406 -20.39 -28.93 32.95
N TYR A 407 -20.52 -27.96 32.03
CA TYR A 407 -19.37 -27.12 31.66
C TYR A 407 -18.82 -26.31 32.85
N ARG A 408 -19.71 -25.77 33.70
CA ARG A 408 -19.32 -25.00 34.89
C ARG A 408 -18.72 -25.86 36.00
N SER A 409 -19.17 -27.11 36.15
CA SER A 409 -18.70 -28.01 37.20
C SER A 409 -17.37 -28.69 36.82
N GLU A 410 -17.23 -29.13 35.58
CA GLU A 410 -16.04 -29.84 35.10
C GLU A 410 -14.95 -28.89 34.55
N GLY A 411 -15.32 -27.66 34.17
CA GLY A 411 -14.42 -26.73 33.47
C GLY A 411 -14.01 -27.20 32.06
N ALA A 412 -14.57 -28.33 31.60
CA ALA A 412 -14.26 -29.01 30.35
C ALA A 412 -15.55 -29.53 29.69
N CYS A 413 -15.48 -29.87 28.40
CA CYS A 413 -16.57 -30.43 27.61
C CYS A 413 -16.23 -31.83 27.05
N THR A 414 -15.39 -32.58 27.75
CA THR A 414 -15.02 -33.96 27.40
C THR A 414 -16.22 -34.92 27.49
N SER A 415 -17.15 -34.64 28.41
CA SER A 415 -18.39 -35.38 28.65
C SER A 415 -19.55 -34.98 27.71
N LEU A 416 -19.50 -33.79 27.10
CA LEU A 416 -20.54 -33.27 26.20
C LEU A 416 -20.42 -33.81 24.77
N SER A 417 -21.55 -33.93 24.07
CA SER A 417 -21.58 -34.27 22.63
C SER A 417 -21.19 -33.09 21.75
N ASP A 418 -20.87 -33.34 20.48
CA ASP A 418 -20.47 -32.27 19.56
C ASP A 418 -21.62 -31.26 19.33
N GLU A 419 -22.86 -31.73 19.24
CA GLU A 419 -24.07 -30.92 19.08
C GLU A 419 -24.35 -30.05 20.31
N GLU A 420 -24.05 -30.55 21.52
CA GLU A 420 -24.19 -29.80 22.77
C GLU A 420 -23.13 -28.70 22.89
N VAL A 421 -21.89 -28.98 22.51
CA VAL A 421 -20.82 -27.98 22.51
C VAL A 421 -21.08 -26.90 21.46
N VAL A 422 -21.53 -27.26 20.25
CA VAL A 422 -21.91 -26.28 19.23
C VAL A 422 -23.01 -25.35 19.75
N MET A 423 -24.02 -25.89 20.43
CA MET A 423 -25.08 -25.08 21.03
C MET A 423 -24.57 -24.10 22.10
N LEU A 424 -23.63 -24.53 22.96
CA LEU A 424 -22.99 -23.64 23.95
C LEU A 424 -22.18 -22.52 23.29
N VAL A 425 -21.53 -22.80 22.16
CA VAL A 425 -20.76 -21.81 21.39
C VAL A 425 -21.68 -20.83 20.67
N GLU A 426 -22.75 -21.30 20.03
CA GLU A 426 -23.73 -20.46 19.32
C GLU A 426 -24.40 -19.45 20.24
N GLN A 427 -24.68 -19.85 21.49
CA GLN A 427 -25.24 -18.97 22.53
C GLN A 427 -24.16 -18.17 23.28
N SER A 428 -22.91 -18.16 22.80
CA SER A 428 -21.79 -17.37 23.33
C SER A 428 -21.39 -17.70 24.78
N HIS A 429 -21.69 -18.90 25.28
CA HIS A 429 -21.19 -19.37 26.59
C HIS A 429 -19.74 -19.86 26.52
N ILE A 430 -19.32 -20.40 25.37
CA ILE A 430 -17.95 -20.83 25.12
C ILE A 430 -17.36 -20.03 23.96
N PRO A 431 -16.29 -19.23 24.18
CA PRO A 431 -15.59 -18.55 23.09
C PRO A 431 -14.93 -19.54 22.13
N MET A 432 -15.05 -19.31 20.82
CA MET A 432 -14.50 -20.20 19.78
C MET A 432 -12.98 -20.44 19.88
N HIS A 433 -12.21 -19.49 20.40
CA HIS A 433 -10.75 -19.62 20.55
C HIS A 433 -10.34 -20.53 21.72
N LYS A 434 -11.26 -20.90 22.62
CA LYS A 434 -10.99 -21.78 23.77
C LYS A 434 -11.38 -23.23 23.53
N LEU A 435 -11.89 -23.56 22.33
CA LEU A 435 -12.46 -24.87 22.05
C LEU A 435 -11.48 -26.01 22.33
N GLU A 436 -10.21 -25.88 21.94
CA GLU A 436 -9.19 -26.90 22.14
C GLU A 436 -8.87 -27.13 23.62
N ALA A 437 -8.84 -26.05 24.41
CA ALA A 437 -8.62 -26.14 25.85
C ALA A 437 -9.81 -26.81 26.56
N VAL A 438 -11.04 -26.47 26.14
CA VAL A 438 -12.27 -26.96 26.75
C VAL A 438 -12.58 -28.40 26.32
N THR A 439 -12.27 -28.80 25.09
CA THR A 439 -12.49 -30.18 24.63
C THR A 439 -11.41 -31.15 25.09
N GLY A 440 -10.22 -30.66 25.46
CA GLY A 440 -9.04 -31.49 25.75
C GLY A 440 -8.51 -32.26 24.52
N ASP A 441 -9.06 -31.97 23.34
CA ASP A 441 -8.71 -32.60 22.06
C ASP A 441 -8.62 -31.49 21.00
N PRO A 442 -7.41 -31.14 20.54
CA PRO A 442 -7.17 -30.13 19.52
C PRO A 442 -7.91 -30.38 18.21
N LEU A 443 -7.93 -31.64 17.74
CA LEU A 443 -8.57 -32.01 16.48
C LEU A 443 -10.08 -31.84 16.57
N ARG A 444 -10.67 -32.26 17.71
CA ARG A 444 -12.08 -32.04 18.00
C ARG A 444 -12.42 -30.55 18.07
N GLY A 445 -11.58 -29.74 18.71
CA GLY A 445 -11.76 -28.29 18.77
C GLY A 445 -11.81 -27.63 17.38
N VAL A 446 -10.86 -27.99 16.50
CA VAL A 446 -10.85 -27.54 15.09
C VAL A 446 -12.11 -28.00 14.34
N ARG A 447 -12.53 -29.26 14.51
CA ARG A 447 -13.74 -29.79 13.88
C ARG A 447 -14.99 -29.02 14.31
N LEU A 448 -15.14 -28.74 15.60
CA LEU A 448 -16.28 -28.00 16.13
C LEU A 448 -16.29 -26.56 15.63
N ARG A 449 -15.14 -25.88 15.63
CA ARG A 449 -15.01 -24.52 15.08
C ARG A 449 -15.44 -24.46 13.61
N ARG A 450 -15.01 -25.44 12.81
CA ARG A 450 -15.42 -25.57 11.40
C ARG A 450 -16.93 -25.74 11.24
N ARG A 451 -17.58 -26.55 12.09
CA ARG A 451 -19.05 -26.72 12.07
C ARG A 451 -19.78 -25.42 12.37
N VAL A 452 -19.36 -24.69 13.40
CA VAL A 452 -19.96 -23.40 13.80
C VAL A 452 -19.80 -22.37 12.68
N ILE A 453 -18.62 -22.25 12.07
CA ILE A 453 -18.37 -21.30 10.98
C ILE A 453 -19.18 -21.69 9.73
N ALA A 454 -19.19 -22.97 9.37
CA ALA A 454 -19.94 -23.46 8.21
C ALA A 454 -21.42 -23.06 8.31
N ALA A 455 -22.06 -23.35 9.45
CA ALA A 455 -23.46 -23.04 9.67
C ALA A 455 -23.73 -21.53 9.77
N ARG A 456 -22.87 -20.78 10.48
CA ARG A 456 -23.07 -19.34 10.70
C ARG A 456 -22.94 -18.50 9.43
N PHE A 457 -22.06 -18.93 8.52
CA PHE A 457 -21.75 -18.19 7.29
C PHE A 457 -22.24 -18.88 6.01
N GLN A 458 -22.95 -20.00 6.12
CA GLN A 458 -23.46 -20.78 4.96
C GLN A 458 -22.32 -21.20 4.00
N THR A 459 -21.25 -21.75 4.58
CA THR A 459 -20.00 -22.10 3.86
C THR A 459 -19.66 -23.59 3.91
N GLU A 460 -20.67 -24.46 4.03
CA GLU A 460 -20.49 -25.90 4.21
C GLU A 460 -19.62 -26.53 3.13
N ASP A 461 -19.82 -26.15 1.87
CA ASP A 461 -19.08 -26.74 0.75
C ASP A 461 -17.65 -26.22 0.65
N ALA A 462 -17.42 -24.95 0.96
CA ALA A 462 -16.09 -24.34 0.97
C ALA A 462 -15.22 -24.93 2.11
N ILE A 463 -15.78 -25.04 3.32
CA ILE A 463 -15.05 -25.58 4.47
C ILE A 463 -14.66 -27.04 4.26
N LYS A 464 -15.50 -27.86 3.61
CA LYS A 464 -15.18 -29.27 3.30
C LYS A 464 -13.91 -29.42 2.47
N GLN A 465 -13.60 -28.46 1.58
CA GLN A 465 -12.41 -28.51 0.73
C GLN A 465 -11.12 -28.17 1.48
N LEU A 466 -11.19 -27.41 2.57
CA LEU A 466 -10.03 -27.07 3.40
C LEU A 466 -9.64 -28.28 4.27
N PRO A 467 -8.45 -28.89 4.07
CA PRO A 467 -8.03 -30.06 4.84
C PRO A 467 -7.76 -29.70 6.30
N TYR A 468 -8.05 -30.66 7.19
CA TYR A 468 -7.83 -30.50 8.62
C TYR A 468 -7.50 -31.82 9.35
N LEU A 469 -7.67 -32.97 8.71
CA LEU A 469 -7.37 -34.27 9.30
C LEU A 469 -5.87 -34.60 9.19
N ASN A 470 -5.39 -35.54 10.01
CA ASN A 470 -4.02 -36.08 9.97
C ASN A 470 -2.93 -35.00 10.14
N TYR A 471 -3.20 -34.00 10.98
CA TYR A 471 -2.26 -32.93 11.28
C TYR A 471 -2.07 -32.80 12.80
N ASP A 472 -0.83 -32.66 13.24
CA ASP A 472 -0.46 -32.56 14.64
C ASP A 472 -0.69 -31.13 15.16
N TYR A 473 -1.93 -30.84 15.58
CA TYR A 473 -2.30 -29.54 16.13
C TYR A 473 -1.67 -29.24 17.50
N SER A 474 -1.14 -30.26 18.21
CA SER A 474 -0.49 -30.04 19.50
C SER A 474 0.70 -29.08 19.40
N LYS A 475 1.42 -29.13 18.26
CA LYS A 475 2.56 -28.25 17.96
C LYS A 475 2.18 -26.86 17.45
N VAL A 476 0.91 -26.64 17.11
CA VAL A 476 0.41 -25.34 16.63
C VAL A 476 -0.16 -24.52 17.78
N LEU A 477 -0.86 -25.19 18.71
CA LEU A 477 -1.52 -24.54 19.83
C LEU A 477 -0.54 -23.76 20.69
N ASN A 478 -0.89 -22.51 20.99
CA ASN A 478 -0.10 -21.57 21.79
C ASN A 478 1.32 -21.28 21.25
N ALA A 479 1.60 -21.66 20.00
CA ALA A 479 2.93 -21.53 19.40
C ALA A 479 2.91 -20.85 18.03
N CYS A 480 2.01 -21.27 17.13
CA CYS A 480 2.09 -20.90 15.71
C CYS A 480 0.83 -20.23 15.14
N CYS A 481 -0.37 -20.59 15.61
CA CYS A 481 -1.61 -20.05 15.06
C CYS A 481 -2.79 -20.20 16.04
N GLU A 482 -3.70 -19.22 16.03
CA GLU A 482 -4.95 -19.21 16.80
C GLU A 482 -6.16 -19.43 15.87
N ASN A 483 -7.32 -19.78 16.46
CA ASN A 483 -8.58 -19.96 15.71
C ASN A 483 -8.47 -20.92 14.51
N VAL A 484 -7.67 -21.98 14.66
CA VAL A 484 -7.34 -22.93 13.60
C VAL A 484 -8.58 -23.61 13.01
N ILE A 485 -8.76 -23.56 11.69
CA ILE A 485 -9.85 -24.22 10.97
C ILE A 485 -9.36 -25.32 10.03
N GLY A 486 -8.06 -25.60 10.02
CA GLY A 486 -7.41 -26.53 9.09
C GLY A 486 -6.01 -26.05 8.75
N PHE A 487 -5.49 -26.51 7.62
CA PHE A 487 -4.19 -26.10 7.10
C PHE A 487 -4.23 -25.96 5.57
N ILE A 488 -3.22 -25.28 5.01
CA ILE A 488 -3.05 -25.16 3.56
C ILE A 488 -1.79 -25.95 3.17
N GLY A 489 -1.95 -26.89 2.24
CA GLY A 489 -0.83 -27.60 1.63
C GLY A 489 -0.18 -26.75 0.54
N VAL A 490 1.11 -26.46 0.67
CA VAL A 490 1.92 -25.81 -0.38
C VAL A 490 2.84 -26.86 -1.00
N PRO A 491 2.88 -27.02 -2.34
CA PRO A 491 3.77 -27.99 -2.98
C PRO A 491 5.24 -27.72 -2.62
N VAL A 492 5.97 -28.78 -2.24
CA VAL A 492 7.41 -28.71 -1.93
C VAL A 492 8.18 -29.46 -3.01
N GLY A 493 9.00 -28.74 -3.77
CA GLY A 493 9.99 -29.31 -4.68
C GLY A 493 11.40 -29.23 -4.10
N TYR A 494 12.39 -29.73 -4.83
CA TYR A 494 13.80 -29.57 -4.47
C TYR A 494 14.63 -29.02 -5.63
N ALA A 495 15.65 -28.23 -5.31
CA ALA A 495 16.70 -27.81 -6.24
C ALA A 495 18.05 -28.34 -5.75
N GLY A 496 18.77 -29.08 -6.60
CA GLY A 496 20.09 -29.61 -6.26
C GLY A 496 20.53 -30.84 -7.07
N PRO A 497 21.73 -31.37 -6.79
CA PRO A 497 22.58 -30.98 -5.66
C PRO A 497 23.21 -29.60 -5.87
N LEU A 498 23.09 -28.72 -4.88
CA LEU A 498 23.81 -27.45 -4.80
C LEU A 498 25.01 -27.63 -3.87
N TYR A 499 26.23 -27.49 -4.39
CA TYR A 499 27.44 -27.55 -3.57
C TYR A 499 27.68 -26.21 -2.89
N VAL A 500 27.73 -26.19 -1.56
CA VAL A 500 28.01 -25.01 -0.74
C VAL A 500 29.10 -25.35 0.26
N ASP A 501 30.20 -24.59 0.25
CA ASP A 501 31.41 -24.82 1.06
C ASP A 501 31.91 -26.27 1.00
N GLY A 502 31.92 -26.85 -0.21
CA GLY A 502 32.38 -28.22 -0.46
C GLY A 502 31.39 -29.34 -0.09
N LYS A 503 30.17 -29.03 0.35
CA LYS A 503 29.14 -30.04 0.68
C LYS A 503 27.93 -29.95 -0.25
N PRO A 504 27.38 -31.08 -0.75
CA PRO A 504 26.18 -31.08 -1.56
C PRO A 504 24.91 -30.98 -0.70
N TYR A 505 23.94 -30.19 -1.15
CA TYR A 505 22.64 -30.02 -0.51
C TYR A 505 21.50 -30.18 -1.52
N MET A 506 20.41 -30.82 -1.08
CA MET A 506 19.12 -30.80 -1.79
C MET A 506 18.24 -29.74 -1.13
N ILE A 507 18.02 -28.62 -1.81
CA ILE A 507 17.35 -27.46 -1.22
C ILE A 507 15.83 -27.61 -1.34
N PRO A 508 15.07 -27.79 -0.24
CA PRO A 508 13.63 -27.83 -0.28
C PRO A 508 13.05 -26.44 -0.56
N MET A 509 12.08 -26.36 -1.47
CA MET A 509 11.45 -25.12 -1.91
C MET A 509 9.93 -25.31 -1.99
N ALA A 510 9.19 -24.60 -1.12
CA ALA A 510 7.73 -24.62 -1.10
C ALA A 510 7.17 -23.47 -1.93
N THR A 511 6.50 -23.77 -3.05
CA THR A 511 5.99 -22.72 -3.96
C THR A 511 4.83 -23.22 -4.80
N THR A 512 3.98 -22.29 -5.23
CA THR A 512 2.97 -22.48 -6.27
C THR A 512 3.37 -21.82 -7.59
N GLU A 513 4.50 -21.12 -7.65
CA GLU A 513 5.01 -20.52 -8.89
C GLU A 513 5.65 -21.58 -9.79
N GLY A 514 5.00 -21.86 -10.93
CA GLY A 514 5.54 -22.75 -11.94
C GLY A 514 6.89 -22.27 -12.48
N ALA A 515 7.79 -23.21 -12.77
CA ALA A 515 9.17 -23.01 -13.22
C ALA A 515 10.19 -22.50 -12.16
N LEU A 516 9.78 -22.04 -10.98
CA LEU A 516 10.73 -21.51 -9.98
C LEU A 516 11.77 -22.55 -9.55
N VAL A 517 11.30 -23.72 -9.09
CA VAL A 517 12.19 -24.82 -8.64
C VAL A 517 13.06 -25.32 -9.80
N ALA A 518 12.48 -25.46 -11.00
CA ALA A 518 13.21 -25.92 -12.18
C ALA A 518 14.31 -24.93 -12.61
N SER A 519 14.03 -23.62 -12.55
CA SER A 519 15.01 -22.56 -12.84
C SER A 519 16.14 -22.57 -11.81
N THR A 520 15.82 -22.65 -10.52
CA THR A 520 16.81 -22.73 -9.45
C THR A 520 17.68 -23.99 -9.59
N ASN A 521 17.08 -25.12 -9.97
CA ASN A 521 17.79 -26.37 -10.23
C ASN A 521 18.72 -26.28 -11.46
N ARG A 522 18.31 -25.58 -12.52
CA ARG A 522 19.18 -25.27 -13.68
C ARG A 522 20.38 -24.42 -13.25
N GLY A 523 20.17 -23.46 -12.35
CA GLY A 523 21.23 -22.69 -11.71
C GLY A 523 22.24 -23.56 -10.96
N ALA A 524 21.75 -24.43 -10.09
CA ALA A 524 22.59 -25.39 -9.35
C ALA A 524 23.38 -26.31 -10.29
N LYS A 525 22.77 -26.77 -11.39
CA LYS A 525 23.45 -27.56 -12.42
C LYS A 525 24.60 -26.82 -13.08
N ALA A 526 24.46 -25.52 -13.35
CA ALA A 526 25.51 -24.70 -13.95
C ALA A 526 26.66 -24.38 -12.99
N ILE A 527 26.37 -24.28 -11.70
CA ILE A 527 27.40 -24.16 -10.66
C ILE A 527 28.22 -25.46 -10.55
N GLY A 528 27.55 -26.61 -10.64
CA GLY A 528 28.20 -27.92 -10.63
C GLY A 528 28.98 -28.21 -9.34
N THR A 529 29.99 -29.05 -9.43
CA THR A 529 30.82 -29.49 -8.28
C THR A 529 31.81 -28.43 -7.80
N ARG A 530 32.07 -27.39 -8.60
CA ARG A 530 32.85 -26.22 -8.16
C ARG A 530 32.18 -25.55 -6.96
N GLY A 531 30.85 -25.54 -6.95
CA GLY A 531 30.06 -25.06 -5.82
C GLY A 531 30.11 -23.56 -5.61
N VAL A 532 29.53 -23.16 -4.49
CA VAL A 532 29.46 -21.79 -3.98
C VAL A 532 30.30 -21.71 -2.71
N THR A 533 31.14 -20.69 -2.61
CA THR A 533 31.81 -20.33 -1.36
C THR A 533 30.94 -19.30 -0.65
N SER A 534 30.69 -19.49 0.65
CA SER A 534 29.89 -18.57 1.46
C SER A 534 30.65 -18.06 2.68
N VAL A 535 30.39 -16.80 3.05
CA VAL A 535 30.89 -16.18 4.28
C VAL A 535 29.73 -15.48 4.98
N VAL A 536 29.52 -15.81 6.25
CA VAL A 536 28.62 -15.08 7.15
C VAL A 536 29.46 -14.04 7.89
N GLU A 537 29.39 -12.79 7.44
CA GLU A 537 30.27 -11.72 7.93
C GLU A 537 29.76 -11.11 9.23
N ASP A 538 28.45 -11.13 9.45
CA ASP A 538 27.85 -10.48 10.62
C ASP A 538 26.55 -11.17 11.06
N VAL A 539 26.35 -11.26 12.38
CA VAL A 539 25.18 -11.89 13.01
C VAL A 539 24.68 -11.01 14.15
N GLY A 540 23.42 -10.56 14.07
CA GLY A 540 22.76 -9.78 15.12
C GLY A 540 21.32 -9.40 14.75
N MET A 541 20.36 -9.85 15.54
CA MET A 541 18.96 -9.44 15.44
C MET A 541 18.74 -8.13 16.21
N THR A 542 17.73 -7.36 15.81
CA THR A 542 17.52 -6.00 16.33
C THR A 542 16.11 -5.74 16.84
N ARG A 543 16.00 -4.98 17.93
CA ARG A 543 14.77 -4.35 18.42
C ARG A 543 15.04 -2.88 18.66
N ALA A 544 14.12 -2.01 18.27
CA ALA A 544 14.28 -0.57 18.45
C ALA A 544 13.05 0.07 19.10
N PRO A 545 13.05 0.24 20.42
CA PRO A 545 12.05 1.02 21.13
C PRO A 545 12.11 2.50 20.76
N ALA A 546 10.96 3.17 20.84
CA ALA A 546 10.85 4.62 20.84
C ALA A 546 10.56 5.10 22.26
N VAL A 547 11.42 5.95 22.79
CA VAL A 547 11.27 6.56 24.13
C VAL A 547 11.21 8.08 24.00
N ARG A 548 10.34 8.71 24.77
CA ARG A 548 10.16 10.16 24.78
C ARG A 548 10.61 10.74 26.11
N LEU A 549 11.35 11.83 26.06
CA LEU A 549 11.78 12.60 27.22
C LEU A 549 11.06 13.96 27.21
N PRO A 550 11.05 14.73 28.32
CA PRO A 550 10.29 15.97 28.42
C PRO A 550 10.66 17.02 27.37
N ASN A 551 11.93 17.09 26.99
CA ASN A 551 12.45 18.05 26.02
C ASN A 551 13.73 17.54 25.33
N VAL A 552 14.19 18.27 24.31
CA VAL A 552 15.37 17.90 23.49
C VAL A 552 16.66 17.86 24.32
N VAL A 553 16.83 18.76 25.29
CA VAL A 553 18.02 18.79 26.17
C VAL A 553 18.08 17.51 26.99
N ARG A 554 16.95 17.11 27.57
CA ARG A 554 16.83 15.90 28.37
C ARG A 554 17.02 14.62 27.55
N ALA A 555 16.50 14.59 26.32
CA ALA A 555 16.80 13.54 25.34
C ALA A 555 18.30 13.44 25.03
N HIS A 556 18.97 14.58 24.88
CA HIS A 556 20.41 14.63 24.65
C HIS A 556 21.22 14.14 25.87
N GLU A 557 20.84 14.53 27.08
CA GLU A 557 21.44 14.01 28.32
C GLU A 557 21.34 12.48 28.41
N CYS A 558 20.18 11.91 28.08
CA CYS A 558 19.99 10.45 28.05
C CYS A 558 20.87 9.77 27.01
N ARG A 559 20.97 10.34 25.79
CA ARG A 559 21.90 9.85 24.78
C ARG A 559 23.35 9.89 25.25
N GLN A 560 23.82 11.03 25.76
CA GLN A 560 25.19 11.16 26.26
C GLN A 560 25.47 10.19 27.40
N TRP A 561 24.49 9.96 28.28
CA TRP A 561 24.59 8.98 29.34
C TRP A 561 24.77 7.57 28.79
N MET A 562 24.04 7.18 27.74
CA MET A 562 24.19 5.88 27.06
C MET A 562 25.49 5.74 26.26
N ASP A 563 26.02 6.86 25.73
CA ASP A 563 27.29 6.88 24.98
C ASP A 563 28.52 6.70 25.91
N ASN A 564 28.36 6.90 27.23
CA ASN A 564 29.39 6.58 28.22
C ASN A 564 29.59 5.05 28.34
N LYS A 565 30.86 4.60 28.28
CA LYS A 565 31.23 3.18 28.27
C LYS A 565 30.76 2.41 29.51
N ASP A 566 30.86 3.00 30.70
CA ASP A 566 30.48 2.33 31.95
C ASP A 566 28.97 2.19 32.05
N ASN A 567 28.22 3.21 31.61
CA ASN A 567 26.76 3.18 31.54
C ASN A 567 26.26 2.19 30.48
N TYR A 568 26.90 2.16 29.31
CA TYR A 568 26.63 1.16 28.29
C TYR A 568 26.86 -0.27 28.82
N ALA A 569 27.91 -0.49 29.61
CA ALA A 569 28.18 -1.79 30.21
C ALA A 569 27.05 -2.23 31.15
N MET A 570 26.47 -1.31 31.94
CA MET A 570 25.30 -1.60 32.77
C MET A 570 24.06 -1.95 31.93
N ILE A 571 23.80 -1.22 30.84
CA ILE A 571 22.70 -1.53 29.90
C ILE A 571 22.91 -2.91 29.28
N LYS A 572 24.14 -3.21 28.86
CA LYS A 572 24.52 -4.50 28.30
C LYS A 572 24.29 -5.63 29.30
N GLU A 573 24.70 -5.47 30.55
CA GLU A 573 24.49 -6.46 31.61
C GLU A 573 22.99 -6.70 31.85
N ALA A 574 22.19 -5.64 31.94
CA ALA A 574 20.74 -5.75 32.08
C ALA A 574 20.08 -6.42 30.87
N PHE A 575 20.54 -6.15 29.65
CA PHE A 575 20.04 -6.81 28.45
C PHE A 575 20.41 -8.31 28.46
N ASP A 576 21.68 -8.62 28.71
CA ASP A 576 22.26 -9.97 28.62
C ASP A 576 21.74 -10.90 29.73
N SER A 577 21.32 -10.36 30.89
CA SER A 577 20.76 -11.15 32.00
C SER A 577 19.44 -11.84 31.66
N THR A 578 18.77 -11.42 30.58
CA THR A 578 17.46 -11.97 30.19
C THR A 578 17.53 -13.31 29.46
N SER A 579 18.70 -13.71 28.97
CA SER A 579 18.89 -14.93 28.17
C SER A 579 20.35 -15.39 28.11
N ARG A 580 20.56 -16.71 28.09
CA ARG A 580 21.90 -17.30 27.88
C ARG A 580 22.48 -17.07 26.49
N PHE A 581 21.64 -16.74 25.50
CA PHE A 581 22.06 -16.55 24.09
C PHE A 581 22.05 -15.09 23.64
N ALA A 582 21.27 -14.23 24.31
CA ALA A 582 21.19 -12.82 23.98
C ALA A 582 22.50 -12.13 24.42
N ARG A 583 23.31 -11.68 23.47
CA ARG A 583 24.50 -10.87 23.77
C ARG A 583 24.43 -9.58 23.00
N LEU A 584 24.18 -8.48 23.71
CA LEU A 584 24.13 -7.13 23.15
C LEU A 584 25.48 -6.78 22.54
N GLN A 585 25.47 -6.39 21.28
CA GLN A 585 26.65 -6.00 20.51
C GLN A 585 26.75 -4.49 20.38
N GLU A 586 25.62 -3.83 20.12
CA GLU A 586 25.55 -2.37 19.98
C GLU A 586 24.13 -1.86 20.26
N VAL A 587 24.03 -0.56 20.58
CA VAL A 587 22.76 0.18 20.59
C VAL A 587 22.93 1.40 19.68
N HIS A 588 22.25 1.40 18.55
CA HIS A 588 22.28 2.54 17.63
C HIS A 588 21.14 3.50 17.95
N ILE A 589 21.46 4.75 18.29
CA ILE A 589 20.50 5.73 18.79
C ILE A 589 20.13 6.73 17.69
N GLY A 590 18.89 6.67 17.22
CA GLY A 590 18.25 7.72 16.44
C GLY A 590 17.62 8.78 17.33
N VAL A 591 17.62 10.04 16.90
CA VAL A 591 17.05 11.18 17.67
C VAL A 591 16.09 11.94 16.76
N ASP A 592 14.88 12.21 17.25
CA ASP A 592 13.91 13.09 16.60
C ASP A 592 13.19 13.94 17.66
N GLY A 593 13.55 15.22 17.73
CA GLY A 593 13.12 16.12 18.79
C GLY A 593 13.47 15.55 20.18
N ALA A 594 12.46 15.44 21.04
CA ALA A 594 12.60 14.88 22.39
C ALA A 594 12.45 13.34 22.44
N THR A 595 12.47 12.66 21.29
CA THR A 595 12.30 11.21 21.16
C THR A 595 13.61 10.54 20.77
N LEU A 596 13.95 9.43 21.43
CA LEU A 596 15.07 8.56 21.09
C LEU A 596 14.57 7.22 20.56
N TYR A 597 15.19 6.75 19.49
CA TYR A 597 14.97 5.43 18.89
C TYR A 597 16.18 4.55 19.18
N LEU A 598 16.04 3.61 20.11
CA LEU A 598 17.15 2.85 20.67
C LEU A 598 17.28 1.49 19.98
N ARG A 599 18.01 1.38 18.85
CA ARG A 599 18.16 0.12 18.12
C ARG A 599 19.17 -0.80 18.79
N PHE A 600 18.68 -1.64 19.72
CA PHE A 600 19.44 -2.73 20.33
C PHE A 600 19.71 -3.82 19.29
N ARG A 601 20.97 -4.23 19.17
CA ARG A 601 21.43 -5.31 18.28
C ARG A 601 22.17 -6.37 19.08
N ALA A 602 21.76 -7.63 18.97
CA ALA A 602 22.32 -8.72 19.76
C ALA A 602 22.37 -10.04 18.98
N THR A 603 23.31 -10.92 19.35
CA THR A 603 23.29 -12.32 18.92
C THR A 603 22.15 -13.06 19.60
N THR A 604 21.63 -14.11 18.98
CA THR A 604 20.44 -14.83 19.46
C THR A 604 20.56 -16.35 19.38
N GLY A 605 21.79 -16.86 19.27
CA GLY A 605 22.04 -18.28 18.97
C GLY A 605 21.38 -18.69 17.65
N ASP A 606 20.81 -19.89 17.61
CA ASP A 606 20.15 -20.44 16.43
C ASP A 606 18.69 -20.02 16.26
N ALA A 607 18.13 -19.27 17.22
CA ALA A 607 16.84 -18.64 17.04
C ALA A 607 16.96 -17.44 16.10
N MET A 608 15.90 -17.16 15.34
CA MET A 608 15.79 -15.89 14.62
C MET A 608 15.84 -14.71 15.62
N GLY A 609 15.22 -14.89 16.80
CA GLY A 609 15.59 -14.15 18.00
C GLY A 609 14.76 -12.91 18.34
N MET A 610 13.68 -12.64 17.61
CA MET A 610 12.86 -11.45 17.83
C MET A 610 12.25 -11.31 19.23
N ASN A 611 11.76 -12.41 19.81
CA ASN A 611 11.22 -12.40 21.18
C ASN A 611 12.35 -12.18 22.21
N MET A 612 13.52 -12.78 21.96
CA MET A 612 14.68 -12.70 22.84
C MET A 612 15.22 -11.27 22.91
N VAL A 613 15.39 -10.60 21.76
CA VAL A 613 15.87 -9.22 21.71
C VAL A 613 14.83 -8.24 22.26
N SER A 614 13.52 -8.50 22.07
CA SER A 614 12.45 -7.71 22.71
C SER A 614 12.52 -7.77 24.24
N LYS A 615 12.68 -8.96 24.82
CA LYS A 615 12.80 -9.15 26.27
C LYS A 615 14.04 -8.44 26.82
N GLY A 616 15.18 -8.57 26.14
CA GLY A 616 16.41 -7.88 26.50
C GLY A 616 16.25 -6.35 26.46
N ALA A 617 15.63 -5.82 25.41
CA ALA A 617 15.39 -4.39 25.26
C ALA A 617 14.44 -3.86 26.35
N GLU A 618 13.38 -4.60 26.69
CA GLU A 618 12.48 -4.23 27.79
C GLU A 618 13.22 -4.13 29.13
N ASN A 619 14.10 -5.09 29.43
CA ASN A 619 14.87 -5.05 30.67
C ASN A 619 15.91 -3.92 30.69
N ALA A 620 16.56 -3.65 29.56
CA ALA A 620 17.44 -2.49 29.41
C ALA A 620 16.69 -1.16 29.61
N LEU A 621 15.44 -1.05 29.13
CA LEU A 621 14.60 0.12 29.36
C LEU A 621 14.18 0.27 30.83
N LYS A 622 13.91 -0.83 31.54
CA LYS A 622 13.63 -0.82 32.99
C LYS A 622 14.81 -0.22 33.77
N LEU A 623 16.04 -0.59 33.40
CA LEU A 623 17.24 0.02 33.97
C LEU A 623 17.34 1.51 33.61
N LEU A 624 17.18 1.86 32.34
CA LEU A 624 17.30 3.24 31.86
C LEU A 624 16.29 4.17 32.58
N LYS A 625 15.08 3.68 32.85
CA LYS A 625 14.05 4.41 33.58
C LYS A 625 14.40 4.71 35.05
N LYS A 626 15.36 3.99 35.66
CA LYS A 626 15.87 4.33 37.00
C LYS A 626 16.73 5.60 36.99
N TYR A 627 17.43 5.86 35.89
CA TYR A 627 18.27 7.06 35.71
C TYR A 627 17.50 8.23 35.10
N PHE A 628 16.52 7.91 34.24
CA PHE A 628 15.62 8.88 33.59
C PHE A 628 14.17 8.55 33.96
N PRO A 629 13.72 8.87 35.19
CA PRO A 629 12.36 8.55 35.66
C PRO A 629 11.28 9.30 34.86
N ASP A 630 11.65 10.40 34.24
CA ASP A 630 10.88 11.24 33.34
C ASP A 630 10.81 10.71 31.90
N MET A 631 11.46 9.58 31.61
CA MET A 631 11.39 8.89 30.32
C MET A 631 10.11 8.07 30.18
N GLU A 632 9.39 8.30 29.09
CA GLU A 632 8.21 7.54 28.68
C GLU A 632 8.59 6.54 27.58
N VAL A 633 8.26 5.26 27.79
CA VAL A 633 8.38 4.25 26.73
C VAL A 633 7.11 4.30 25.88
N ILE A 634 7.21 4.88 24.69
CA ILE A 634 6.06 5.04 23.77
C ILE A 634 5.74 3.71 23.10
N SER A 635 6.77 2.99 22.67
CA SER A 635 6.64 1.67 22.03
C SER A 635 7.93 0.88 22.14
N LEU A 636 7.83 -0.42 22.41
CA LEU A 636 8.98 -1.35 22.30
C LEU A 636 9.47 -1.52 20.86
N SER A 637 8.65 -1.15 19.86
CA SER A 637 9.01 -1.20 18.44
C SER A 637 8.62 0.11 17.75
N GLY A 638 9.52 1.09 17.77
CA GLY A 638 9.39 2.39 17.11
C GLY A 638 9.71 2.37 15.62
N ASN A 639 9.52 1.23 14.94
CA ASN A 639 9.85 1.01 13.52
C ASN A 639 11.31 1.21 13.09
N TYR A 640 12.23 1.56 14.00
CA TYR A 640 13.67 1.73 13.74
C TYR A 640 14.48 0.41 13.83
N CYS A 641 13.79 -0.75 13.86
CA CYS A 641 14.43 -2.07 13.92
C CYS A 641 15.18 -2.39 12.59
N SER A 642 14.55 -2.42 11.41
CA SER A 642 13.12 -2.32 11.07
C SER A 642 12.57 -3.70 10.69
N ASP A 643 11.48 -4.15 11.32
CA ASP A 643 10.96 -5.50 11.13
C ASP A 643 9.84 -5.56 10.09
N LYS A 644 9.94 -6.43 9.08
CA LYS A 644 8.89 -6.66 8.06
C LYS A 644 8.50 -5.42 7.24
N LYS A 645 9.37 -4.41 7.17
CA LYS A 645 9.21 -3.19 6.37
C LYS A 645 10.49 -2.90 5.61
N ALA A 646 10.36 -2.44 4.38
CA ALA A 646 11.50 -1.96 3.60
C ALA A 646 12.12 -0.74 4.31
N ALA A 647 13.40 -0.83 4.65
CA ALA A 647 14.10 0.22 5.38
C ALA A 647 15.60 0.21 5.06
N ALA A 648 16.13 1.38 4.70
CA ALA A 648 17.55 1.56 4.36
C ALA A 648 18.49 1.16 5.51
N ILE A 649 18.06 1.31 6.77
CA ILE A 649 18.89 0.92 7.92
C ILE A 649 19.24 -0.57 7.92
N ASN A 650 18.33 -1.45 7.47
CA ASN A 650 18.62 -2.88 7.37
C ASN A 650 19.62 -3.17 6.25
N TRP A 651 19.56 -2.42 5.15
CA TRP A 651 20.53 -2.50 4.04
C TRP A 651 21.93 -2.05 4.47
N VAL A 652 22.01 -0.91 5.17
CA VAL A 652 23.29 -0.25 5.52
C VAL A 652 23.93 -0.86 6.77
N LYS A 653 23.15 -1.13 7.81
CA LYS A 653 23.65 -1.61 9.11
C LYS A 653 23.46 -3.11 9.33
N GLY A 654 22.81 -3.80 8.38
CA GLY A 654 22.47 -5.20 8.52
C GLY A 654 21.36 -5.47 9.56
N ARG A 655 20.83 -6.69 9.51
CA ARG A 655 19.86 -7.22 10.49
C ARG A 655 19.71 -8.74 10.35
N GLY A 656 19.82 -9.50 11.44
CA GLY A 656 19.84 -10.96 11.34
C GLY A 656 21.22 -11.42 10.90
N LYS A 657 21.36 -11.98 9.71
CA LYS A 657 22.63 -12.50 9.17
C LYS A 657 23.02 -11.72 7.91
N ARG A 658 24.26 -11.25 7.85
CA ARG A 658 24.88 -10.71 6.63
C ARG A 658 25.71 -11.81 5.98
N VAL A 659 25.33 -12.20 4.77
CA VAL A 659 25.95 -13.30 4.04
C VAL A 659 26.40 -12.84 2.67
N VAL A 660 27.59 -13.28 2.27
CA VAL A 660 28.11 -13.11 0.92
C VAL A 660 28.43 -14.48 0.35
N CYS A 661 27.95 -14.73 -0.86
CA CYS A 661 28.25 -15.94 -1.63
C CYS A 661 28.93 -15.57 -2.94
N GLU A 662 29.88 -16.40 -3.36
CA GLU A 662 30.56 -16.26 -4.64
C GLU A 662 30.70 -17.60 -5.37
N THR A 663 30.79 -17.53 -6.70
CA THR A 663 31.21 -18.65 -7.54
C THR A 663 31.74 -18.15 -8.89
N THR A 664 32.33 -19.05 -9.67
CA THR A 664 32.73 -18.78 -11.06
C THR A 664 32.06 -19.81 -11.96
N ILE A 665 31.37 -19.36 -12.99
CA ILE A 665 30.74 -20.22 -13.99
C ILE A 665 31.61 -20.29 -15.22
N THR A 666 31.94 -21.50 -15.65
CA THR A 666 32.79 -21.72 -16.84
C THR A 666 32.07 -21.32 -18.12
N ALA A 667 32.82 -20.85 -19.10
CA ALA A 667 32.33 -20.52 -20.43
C ALA A 667 31.56 -21.68 -21.08
N GLU A 668 31.99 -22.93 -20.84
CA GLU A 668 31.29 -24.13 -21.28
C GLU A 668 29.89 -24.23 -20.67
N SER A 669 29.75 -24.04 -19.35
CA SER A 669 28.45 -24.10 -18.67
C SER A 669 27.53 -22.98 -19.13
N LEU A 670 28.06 -21.77 -19.33
CA LEU A 670 27.32 -20.65 -19.90
C LEU A 670 26.73 -21.00 -21.27
N ARG A 671 27.54 -21.56 -22.18
CA ARG A 671 27.10 -21.95 -23.53
C ARG A 671 26.17 -23.16 -23.52
N ASN A 672 26.48 -24.20 -22.75
CA ASN A 672 25.80 -25.48 -22.80
C ASN A 672 24.50 -25.51 -21.99
N ILE A 673 24.46 -24.84 -20.84
CA ILE A 673 23.30 -24.84 -19.95
C ILE A 673 22.51 -23.56 -20.12
N PHE A 674 23.19 -22.41 -20.11
CA PHE A 674 22.51 -21.13 -20.17
C PHE A 674 22.22 -20.63 -21.58
N LYS A 675 22.92 -21.15 -22.60
CA LYS A 675 22.83 -20.71 -23.99
C LYS A 675 23.20 -19.22 -24.15
N THR A 676 24.16 -18.75 -23.36
CA THR A 676 24.63 -17.35 -23.37
C THR A 676 26.13 -17.27 -23.05
N ASP A 677 26.67 -16.07 -22.92
CA ASP A 677 28.07 -15.79 -22.62
C ASP A 677 28.23 -14.82 -21.43
N ALA A 678 29.45 -14.75 -20.88
CA ALA A 678 29.73 -13.95 -19.67
C ALA A 678 29.53 -12.45 -19.89
N LYS A 679 29.91 -11.91 -21.06
CA LYS A 679 29.81 -10.46 -21.35
C LYS A 679 28.34 -10.03 -21.42
N THR A 680 27.51 -10.86 -22.05
CA THR A 680 26.07 -10.63 -22.15
C THR A 680 25.40 -10.62 -20.76
N LEU A 681 25.72 -11.59 -19.91
CA LEU A 681 25.18 -11.65 -18.54
C LEU A 681 25.67 -10.49 -17.66
N ALA A 682 26.97 -10.18 -17.67
CA ALA A 682 27.53 -9.05 -16.93
C ALA A 682 26.89 -7.72 -17.37
N ARG A 683 26.69 -7.52 -18.67
CA ARG A 683 25.99 -6.35 -19.22
C ARG A 683 24.53 -6.31 -18.77
N CYS A 684 23.82 -7.44 -18.83
CA CYS A 684 22.43 -7.53 -18.36
C CYS A 684 22.33 -7.17 -16.87
N ASN A 685 23.22 -7.71 -16.02
CA ASN A 685 23.26 -7.40 -14.60
C ASN A 685 23.46 -5.91 -14.34
N LYS A 686 24.42 -5.29 -15.03
CA LYS A 686 24.68 -3.85 -14.90
C LYS A 686 23.46 -3.01 -15.30
N ILE A 687 22.81 -3.33 -16.41
CA ILE A 687 21.68 -2.54 -16.90
C ILE A 687 20.43 -2.77 -16.04
N LYS A 688 20.10 -4.02 -15.69
CA LYS A 688 18.89 -4.37 -14.96
C LYS A 688 19.04 -4.17 -13.44
N ASN A 689 19.93 -4.94 -12.83
CA ASN A 689 20.03 -5.05 -11.37
C ASN A 689 20.71 -3.83 -10.73
N LEU A 690 21.52 -3.09 -11.49
CA LEU A 690 22.13 -1.84 -11.01
C LEU A 690 21.41 -0.61 -11.56
N SER A 691 21.57 -0.29 -12.85
CA SER A 691 21.01 0.95 -13.42
C SER A 691 19.47 0.99 -13.34
N GLY A 692 18.79 -0.11 -13.65
CA GLY A 692 17.33 -0.22 -13.58
C GLY A 692 16.81 -0.05 -12.14
N SER A 693 17.40 -0.77 -11.19
CA SER A 693 17.07 -0.62 -9.77
C SER A 693 17.36 0.78 -9.23
N ALA A 694 18.45 1.43 -9.67
CA ALA A 694 18.77 2.80 -9.30
C ALA A 694 17.73 3.81 -9.84
N LEU A 695 17.33 3.68 -11.11
CA LEU A 695 16.29 4.52 -11.71
C LEU A 695 14.92 4.33 -11.03
N ALA A 696 14.65 3.11 -10.53
CA ALA A 696 13.43 2.80 -9.78
C ALA A 696 13.46 3.30 -8.32
N GLY A 697 14.59 3.86 -7.84
CA GLY A 697 14.74 4.25 -6.43
C GLY A 697 14.75 3.06 -5.46
N SER A 698 15.15 1.88 -5.93
CA SER A 698 15.17 0.65 -5.12
C SER A 698 16.29 0.71 -4.08
N ILE A 699 15.97 0.39 -2.82
CA ILE A 699 16.93 0.26 -1.73
C ILE A 699 17.01 -1.21 -1.32
N GLY A 700 18.17 -1.83 -1.55
CA GLY A 700 18.41 -3.24 -1.26
C GLY A 700 17.89 -4.24 -2.30
N GLY A 701 17.18 -3.77 -3.34
CA GLY A 701 16.68 -4.58 -4.45
C GLY A 701 17.57 -4.57 -5.69
N ASN A 702 18.89 -4.75 -5.53
CA ASN A 702 19.85 -4.80 -6.64
C ASN A 702 20.02 -6.24 -7.15
N ASN A 703 18.91 -6.91 -7.44
CA ASN A 703 18.84 -8.32 -7.82
C ASN A 703 17.68 -8.57 -8.78
N ALA A 704 17.61 -9.77 -9.35
CA ALA A 704 16.55 -10.14 -10.28
C ALA A 704 15.28 -10.63 -9.58
N HIS A 705 15.41 -11.62 -8.68
CA HIS A 705 14.30 -12.29 -8.00
C HIS A 705 14.69 -12.98 -6.68
N ALA A 706 15.60 -12.39 -5.89
CA ALA A 706 16.04 -12.98 -4.62
C ALA A 706 14.88 -13.38 -3.69
N ALA A 707 13.81 -12.57 -3.67
CA ALA A 707 12.59 -12.81 -2.91
C ALA A 707 11.92 -14.16 -3.21
N ASN A 708 12.02 -14.68 -4.44
CA ASN A 708 11.40 -15.96 -4.82
C ASN A 708 12.06 -17.12 -4.09
N MET A 709 13.39 -17.20 -4.12
CA MET A 709 14.13 -18.26 -3.43
C MET A 709 14.00 -18.14 -1.91
N VAL A 710 14.10 -16.90 -1.39
CA VAL A 710 13.93 -16.64 0.05
C VAL A 710 12.56 -17.12 0.53
N THR A 711 11.48 -16.71 -0.14
CA THR A 711 10.11 -17.09 0.24
C THR A 711 9.90 -18.60 0.16
N ALA A 712 10.37 -19.23 -0.92
CA ALA A 712 10.17 -20.67 -1.10
C ALA A 712 10.88 -21.50 -0.03
N ILE A 713 12.10 -21.12 0.35
CA ILE A 713 12.83 -21.78 1.44
C ILE A 713 12.21 -21.43 2.80
N PHE A 714 11.78 -20.19 3.00
CA PHE A 714 11.17 -19.73 4.26
C PHE A 714 9.92 -20.55 4.60
N ILE A 715 9.01 -20.73 3.64
CA ILE A 715 7.80 -21.53 3.82
C ILE A 715 8.16 -23.00 4.07
N ALA A 716 9.10 -23.55 3.30
CA ALA A 716 9.52 -24.94 3.44
C ALA A 716 10.16 -25.23 4.80
N THR A 717 10.92 -24.29 5.37
CA THR A 717 11.73 -24.48 6.57
C THR A 717 11.16 -23.81 7.82
N GLY A 718 9.92 -23.32 7.77
CA GLY A 718 9.21 -22.78 8.94
C GLY A 718 9.73 -21.45 9.46
N GLN A 719 10.32 -20.65 8.57
CA GLN A 719 10.69 -19.27 8.84
C GLN A 719 9.44 -18.37 8.78
N ASP A 720 9.59 -17.09 9.13
CA ASP A 720 8.51 -16.10 9.03
C ASP A 720 8.45 -15.50 7.61
N PRO A 721 7.44 -15.84 6.77
CA PRO A 721 7.41 -15.38 5.38
C PRO A 721 7.25 -13.85 5.25
N ALA A 722 6.72 -13.16 6.27
CA ALA A 722 6.60 -11.71 6.24
C ALA A 722 7.98 -11.03 6.32
N GLN A 723 8.99 -11.71 6.87
CA GLN A 723 10.37 -11.23 6.88
C GLN A 723 11.05 -11.35 5.51
N ASN A 724 10.39 -11.89 4.48
CA ASN A 724 10.87 -11.81 3.10
C ASN A 724 11.10 -10.35 2.66
N VAL A 725 10.29 -9.40 3.14
CA VAL A 725 10.43 -7.96 2.83
C VAL A 725 11.86 -7.45 3.09
N THR A 726 12.49 -7.94 4.14
CA THR A 726 13.80 -7.51 4.62
C THR A 726 14.88 -8.52 4.30
N SER A 727 14.55 -9.81 4.35
CA SER A 727 15.44 -10.93 4.05
C SER A 727 15.78 -11.06 2.57
N SER A 728 14.95 -10.52 1.67
CA SER A 728 15.21 -10.50 0.22
C SER A 728 16.13 -9.37 -0.25
N ASN A 729 16.59 -8.50 0.66
CA ASN A 729 17.63 -7.53 0.35
C ASN A 729 18.86 -8.26 -0.19
N CYS A 730 19.21 -7.99 -1.44
CA CYS A 730 20.27 -8.68 -2.15
C CYS A 730 20.90 -7.75 -3.20
N SER A 731 22.22 -7.76 -3.26
CA SER A 731 22.99 -7.23 -4.38
C SER A 731 23.66 -8.37 -5.14
N THR A 732 23.32 -8.49 -6.42
CA THR A 732 23.92 -9.43 -7.36
C THR A 732 24.96 -8.71 -8.22
N SER A 733 26.22 -9.16 -8.18
CA SER A 733 27.28 -8.71 -9.09
C SER A 733 27.66 -9.83 -10.05
N MET A 734 27.99 -9.44 -11.29
CA MET A 734 28.38 -10.34 -12.36
C MET A 734 29.48 -9.68 -13.18
N GLU A 735 30.64 -10.32 -13.23
CA GLU A 735 31.83 -9.80 -13.88
C GLU A 735 32.48 -10.86 -14.76
N VAL A 736 33.08 -10.41 -15.85
CA VAL A 736 33.85 -11.28 -16.74
C VAL A 736 35.14 -11.66 -16.03
N TYR A 737 35.51 -12.95 -16.09
CA TYR A 737 36.61 -13.52 -15.32
C TYR A 737 37.48 -14.47 -16.18
N GLY A 738 38.68 -14.76 -15.67
CA GLY A 738 39.67 -15.62 -16.30
C GLY A 738 40.56 -14.89 -17.32
N GLU A 739 41.67 -15.53 -17.72
CA GLU A 739 42.68 -14.93 -18.61
C GLU A 739 42.12 -14.50 -19.97
N HIS A 740 41.15 -15.26 -20.49
CA HIS A 740 40.51 -14.98 -21.78
C HIS A 740 39.20 -14.18 -21.66
N GLY A 741 38.74 -13.89 -20.43
CA GLY A 741 37.50 -13.18 -20.18
C GLY A 741 36.26 -13.88 -20.76
N GLU A 742 36.20 -15.21 -20.63
CA GLU A 742 35.06 -16.02 -21.07
C GLU A 742 34.23 -16.61 -19.91
N ASP A 743 34.80 -16.66 -18.71
CA ASP A 743 34.12 -17.14 -17.52
C ASP A 743 33.36 -16.00 -16.85
N LEU A 744 32.40 -16.35 -15.99
CA LEU A 744 31.59 -15.39 -15.25
C LEU A 744 31.83 -15.55 -13.76
N TYR A 745 32.39 -14.53 -13.12
CA TYR A 745 32.43 -14.42 -11.66
C TYR A 745 31.14 -13.77 -11.16
N VAL A 746 30.50 -14.40 -10.17
CA VAL A 746 29.20 -13.96 -9.66
C VAL A 746 29.22 -13.92 -8.15
N THR A 747 28.64 -12.86 -7.59
CA THR A 747 28.47 -12.71 -6.14
C THR A 747 27.04 -12.32 -5.80
N CYS A 748 26.50 -12.85 -4.71
CA CYS A 748 25.29 -12.36 -4.08
C CYS A 748 25.60 -11.93 -2.64
N THR A 749 25.21 -10.72 -2.27
CA THR A 749 25.36 -10.18 -0.91
C THR A 749 24.00 -9.89 -0.31
N MET A 750 23.67 -10.52 0.81
CA MET A 750 22.41 -10.38 1.52
C MET A 750 22.66 -9.88 2.95
N PRO A 751 22.50 -8.57 3.23
CA PRO A 751 22.91 -7.98 4.50
C PRO A 751 21.92 -8.17 5.63
N SER A 752 20.68 -8.60 5.34
CA SER A 752 19.61 -8.61 6.32
C SER A 752 18.76 -9.89 6.34
N LEU A 753 19.38 -11.07 6.27
CA LEU A 753 18.68 -12.36 6.32
C LEU A 753 18.22 -12.72 7.74
N GLU A 754 16.91 -12.81 7.94
CA GLU A 754 16.31 -13.10 9.24
C GLU A 754 15.87 -14.55 9.33
N VAL A 755 16.78 -15.40 9.79
CA VAL A 755 16.55 -16.85 9.82
C VAL A 755 16.95 -17.46 11.15
N GLY A 756 16.28 -18.57 11.48
CA GLY A 756 16.54 -19.40 12.64
C GLY A 756 16.18 -20.85 12.40
N THR A 757 16.78 -21.74 13.18
CA THR A 757 16.54 -23.20 13.11
C THR A 757 15.87 -23.72 14.40
N VAL A 758 15.55 -22.82 15.32
CA VAL A 758 14.85 -23.05 16.58
C VAL A 758 13.75 -22.01 16.78
N GLY A 759 12.57 -22.47 17.20
CA GLY A 759 11.42 -21.63 17.56
C GLY A 759 10.54 -21.23 16.38
N GLY A 760 9.34 -20.72 16.66
CA GLY A 760 8.35 -20.38 15.64
C GLY A 760 7.92 -21.61 14.84
N GLY A 761 7.78 -21.46 13.52
CA GLY A 761 7.32 -22.54 12.63
C GLY A 761 8.30 -23.70 12.46
N THR A 762 9.55 -23.60 12.93
CA THR A 762 10.57 -24.66 12.75
C THR A 762 10.26 -25.93 13.56
N VAL A 763 9.34 -25.85 14.53
CA VAL A 763 8.92 -26.98 15.38
C VAL A 763 7.88 -27.87 14.69
N LEU A 764 7.23 -27.37 13.64
CA LEU A 764 6.21 -28.10 12.89
C LEU A 764 6.85 -29.28 12.13
N THR A 765 6.12 -30.37 11.98
CA THR A 765 6.66 -31.65 11.48
C THR A 765 7.22 -31.53 10.06
N GLY A 766 6.47 -30.97 9.11
CA GLY A 766 6.91 -30.82 7.72
C GLY A 766 8.10 -29.87 7.57
N GLN A 767 8.06 -28.74 8.28
CA GLN A 767 9.12 -27.73 8.28
C GLN A 767 10.40 -28.25 8.95
N GLY A 768 10.26 -28.97 10.06
CA GLY A 768 11.36 -29.66 10.74
C GLY A 768 12.03 -30.69 9.84
N ALA A 769 11.26 -31.48 9.08
CA ALA A 769 11.81 -32.43 8.12
C ALA A 769 12.62 -31.74 7.01
N CYS A 770 12.16 -30.59 6.52
CA CYS A 770 12.92 -29.80 5.54
C CYS A 770 14.25 -29.26 6.12
N LEU A 771 14.27 -28.87 7.40
CA LEU A 771 15.51 -28.47 8.08
C LEU A 771 16.46 -29.66 8.32
N GLU A 772 15.93 -30.87 8.55
CA GLU A 772 16.70 -32.11 8.65
C GLU A 772 17.34 -32.51 7.32
N ILE A 773 16.60 -32.38 6.20
CA ILE A 773 17.15 -32.59 4.84
C ILE A 773 18.36 -31.68 4.59
N LEU A 774 18.32 -30.46 5.10
CA LEU A 774 19.43 -29.51 5.02
C LEU A 774 20.54 -29.74 6.07
N GLY A 775 20.30 -30.62 7.05
CA GLY A 775 21.25 -30.91 8.14
C GLY A 775 21.42 -29.76 9.14
N VAL A 776 20.41 -28.89 9.30
CA VAL A 776 20.49 -27.68 10.14
C VAL A 776 19.35 -27.56 11.16
N LYS A 777 18.53 -28.60 11.37
CA LYS A 777 17.45 -28.54 12.38
C LYS A 777 18.02 -28.39 13.79
N GLY A 778 17.39 -27.54 14.60
CA GLY A 778 17.72 -27.39 16.02
C GLY A 778 18.91 -26.46 16.27
N ALA A 779 19.36 -26.43 17.52
CA ALA A 779 20.52 -25.65 17.94
C ALA A 779 21.82 -26.33 17.49
N GLY A 780 22.80 -25.53 17.03
CA GLY A 780 24.11 -26.04 16.66
C GLY A 780 24.98 -26.33 17.89
N VAL A 781 26.13 -26.97 17.67
CA VAL A 781 27.14 -27.18 18.72
C VAL A 781 27.68 -25.85 19.19
N ARG A 782 27.94 -24.94 18.24
CA ARG A 782 28.25 -23.54 18.54
C ARG A 782 27.00 -22.67 18.35
N PRO A 783 26.76 -21.66 19.21
CA PRO A 783 25.63 -20.77 19.04
C PRO A 783 25.61 -20.13 17.64
N ALA A 784 24.43 -20.15 17.01
CA ALA A 784 24.16 -19.60 15.69
C ALA A 784 24.77 -20.38 14.51
N GLU A 785 25.43 -21.51 14.73
CA GLU A 785 26.06 -22.31 13.68
C GLU A 785 25.05 -22.84 12.64
N ASN A 786 23.95 -23.42 13.10
CA ASN A 786 22.92 -23.98 12.22
C ASN A 786 22.16 -22.86 11.49
N SER A 787 21.82 -21.78 12.20
CA SER A 787 21.14 -20.64 11.58
C SER A 787 22.02 -19.86 10.59
N ALA A 788 23.33 -19.79 10.84
CA ALA A 788 24.31 -19.23 9.91
C ALA A 788 24.46 -20.13 8.67
N ARG A 789 24.52 -21.45 8.85
CA ARG A 789 24.54 -22.41 7.74
C ARG A 789 23.27 -22.29 6.89
N LEU A 790 22.10 -22.20 7.50
CA LEU A 790 20.85 -21.97 6.78
C LEU A 790 20.89 -20.65 5.97
N ALA A 791 21.44 -19.58 6.54
CA ALA A 791 21.61 -18.30 5.83
C ALA A 791 22.55 -18.43 4.62
N SER A 792 23.67 -19.15 4.75
CA SER A 792 24.56 -19.50 3.64
C SER A 792 23.85 -20.28 2.53
N LEU A 793 23.07 -21.30 2.90
CA LEU A 793 22.30 -22.10 1.94
C LEU A 793 21.28 -21.25 1.18
N ILE A 794 20.58 -20.35 1.86
CA ILE A 794 19.62 -19.43 1.24
C ILE A 794 20.33 -18.49 0.26
N CYS A 795 21.45 -17.87 0.67
CA CYS A 795 22.20 -16.96 -0.20
C CYS A 795 22.79 -17.69 -1.43
N ALA A 796 23.30 -18.91 -1.24
CA ALA A 796 23.77 -19.75 -2.35
C ALA A 796 22.63 -20.16 -3.29
N THR A 797 21.44 -20.46 -2.76
CA THR A 797 20.26 -20.78 -3.59
C THR A 797 19.77 -19.54 -4.35
N VAL A 798 19.81 -18.36 -3.73
CA VAL A 798 19.54 -17.09 -4.40
C VAL A 798 20.51 -16.90 -5.57
N LEU A 799 21.81 -17.11 -5.36
CA LEU A 799 22.81 -17.01 -6.44
C LEU A 799 22.49 -17.96 -7.61
N ALA A 800 22.14 -19.21 -7.32
CA ALA A 800 21.73 -20.17 -8.34
C ALA A 800 20.48 -19.70 -9.12
N GLY A 801 19.47 -19.20 -8.42
CA GLY A 801 18.27 -18.64 -9.03
C GLY A 801 18.58 -17.42 -9.90
N GLU A 802 19.39 -16.48 -9.40
CA GLU A 802 19.79 -15.25 -10.10
C GLU A 802 20.47 -15.58 -11.43
N LEU A 803 21.44 -16.50 -11.42
CA LEU A 803 22.12 -16.99 -12.62
C LEU A 803 21.15 -17.48 -13.70
N SER A 804 20.21 -18.35 -13.31
CA SER A 804 19.28 -18.96 -14.25
C SER A 804 18.28 -17.94 -14.83
N LEU A 805 17.73 -17.05 -13.99
CA LEU A 805 16.80 -16.03 -14.46
C LEU A 805 17.49 -15.00 -15.36
N MET A 806 18.67 -14.52 -14.97
CA MET A 806 19.44 -13.56 -15.78
C MET A 806 19.77 -14.14 -17.17
N ALA A 807 20.10 -15.44 -17.25
CA ALA A 807 20.26 -16.14 -18.51
C ALA A 807 18.97 -16.27 -19.33
N ALA A 808 17.84 -16.57 -18.69
CA ALA A 808 16.56 -16.67 -19.38
C ALA A 808 16.09 -15.32 -19.97
N LEU A 809 16.42 -14.21 -19.30
CA LEU A 809 16.08 -12.85 -19.74
C LEU A 809 16.80 -12.46 -21.03
N VAL A 810 18.08 -12.80 -21.18
CA VAL A 810 18.87 -12.44 -22.37
C VAL A 810 18.56 -13.31 -23.58
N ASN A 811 17.93 -14.48 -23.38
CA ASN A 811 17.62 -15.45 -24.43
C ASN A 811 16.14 -15.47 -24.86
N SER A 812 15.29 -14.56 -24.36
CA SER A 812 13.83 -14.54 -24.62
C SER A 812 13.11 -15.84 -24.24
N ASP A 813 13.70 -16.64 -23.35
CA ASP A 813 13.15 -17.94 -22.92
C ASP A 813 12.10 -17.82 -21.81
N LEU A 814 12.05 -16.67 -21.12
CA LEU A 814 11.19 -16.45 -19.96
C LEU A 814 9.70 -16.72 -20.27
N VAL A 815 9.18 -16.14 -21.36
CA VAL A 815 7.76 -16.31 -21.73
C VAL A 815 7.46 -17.77 -22.10
N LYS A 816 8.36 -18.44 -22.82
CA LYS A 816 8.19 -19.84 -23.22
C LYS A 816 8.20 -20.78 -22.02
N SER A 817 9.07 -20.56 -21.03
CA SER A 817 9.13 -21.39 -19.83
C SER A 817 7.93 -21.19 -18.92
N HIS A 818 7.47 -19.94 -18.72
CA HIS A 818 6.27 -19.65 -17.95
C HIS A 818 5.02 -20.25 -18.60
N MET A 819 4.87 -20.15 -19.93
CA MET A 819 3.73 -20.75 -20.63
C MET A 819 3.71 -22.29 -20.53
N ARG A 820 4.88 -22.95 -20.54
CA ARG A 820 4.96 -24.42 -20.43
C ARG A 820 4.70 -24.96 -19.02
N HIS A 821 5.18 -24.27 -17.99
CA HIS A 821 5.24 -24.81 -16.63
C HIS A 821 4.33 -24.10 -15.62
N ASN A 822 3.95 -22.85 -15.89
CA ASN A 822 3.09 -22.04 -15.01
C ASN A 822 1.66 -21.94 -15.54
N ARG A 823 1.40 -22.44 -16.76
CA ARG A 823 0.07 -22.43 -17.41
C ARG A 823 -0.23 -23.78 -18.05
N SER A 824 -0.42 -24.83 -17.24
CA SER A 824 -0.87 -26.12 -17.77
C SER A 824 -2.30 -26.00 -18.34
N ASN A 825 -2.54 -26.58 -19.53
CA ASN A 825 -3.86 -26.69 -20.17
C ASN A 825 -4.96 -27.30 -19.26
N ILE A 826 -4.60 -27.87 -18.11
CA ILE A 826 -5.49 -28.42 -17.09
C ILE A 826 -6.32 -27.33 -16.37
N ASN A 827 -5.82 -26.09 -16.28
CA ASN A 827 -6.51 -24.98 -15.61
C ASN A 827 -7.41 -24.14 -16.54
N VAL A 828 -7.53 -24.54 -17.81
CA VAL A 828 -8.56 -23.98 -18.70
C VAL A 828 -9.70 -25.00 -18.70
N PRO A 829 -10.87 -24.72 -18.10
CA PRO A 829 -12.00 -25.61 -18.25
C PRO A 829 -12.25 -25.78 -19.75
N ASN A 830 -12.15 -27.02 -20.25
CA ASN A 830 -12.62 -27.39 -21.56
C ASN A 830 -14.13 -27.12 -21.58
N THR A 831 -14.53 -25.93 -22.00
CA THR A 831 -15.89 -25.69 -22.47
C THR A 831 -16.10 -26.64 -23.63
N THR A 832 -16.80 -27.74 -23.36
CA THR A 832 -17.49 -28.55 -24.36
C THR A 832 -18.11 -27.62 -25.38
N GLN A 833 -17.80 -27.87 -26.65
CA GLN A 833 -18.31 -27.16 -27.81
C GLN A 833 -19.84 -27.00 -27.71
N ALA A 834 -20.29 -25.85 -27.22
CA ALA A 834 -21.57 -25.31 -27.63
C ALA A 834 -21.31 -24.61 -28.97
N GLU A 835 -22.11 -24.94 -29.98
CA GLU A 835 -22.01 -24.42 -31.34
C GLU A 835 -21.79 -22.90 -31.34
N PHE A 836 -20.60 -22.47 -31.73
CA PHE A 836 -20.33 -21.07 -32.01
C PHE A 836 -21.02 -20.71 -33.33
N SER A 837 -22.13 -20.00 -33.25
CA SER A 837 -22.60 -19.19 -34.38
C SER A 837 -21.57 -18.08 -34.63
N THR A 838 -20.84 -18.22 -35.73
CA THR A 838 -19.89 -17.21 -36.21
C THR A 838 -20.64 -15.93 -36.53
N ILE A 839 -20.55 -14.93 -35.65
CA ILE A 839 -20.84 -13.54 -36.02
C ILE A 839 -19.52 -12.92 -36.47
N SER A 840 -19.34 -12.86 -37.79
CA SER A 840 -18.25 -12.15 -38.44
C SER A 840 -18.39 -10.65 -38.16
N LEU A 841 -17.48 -10.10 -37.37
CA LEU A 841 -17.27 -8.65 -37.30
C LEU A 841 -16.51 -8.21 -38.54
N GLU A 842 -17.22 -7.61 -39.50
CA GLU A 842 -16.61 -6.87 -40.58
C GLU A 842 -15.92 -5.63 -40.02
N VAL A 843 -14.59 -5.61 -40.14
CA VAL A 843 -13.78 -4.41 -39.93
C VAL A 843 -13.90 -3.57 -41.20
N PRO A 844 -14.42 -2.32 -41.15
CA PRO A 844 -14.38 -1.45 -42.31
C PRO A 844 -12.92 -1.11 -42.61
N ARG A 845 -12.50 -1.33 -43.86
CA ARG A 845 -11.20 -0.87 -44.34
C ARG A 845 -11.14 0.65 -44.31
N LEU A 846 -10.07 1.19 -43.75
CA LEU A 846 -9.50 2.49 -44.09
C LEU A 846 -8.11 2.25 -44.66
#